data_AF-A0A4V2UUM1-F1
#
_entry.id   AF-A0A4V2UUM1-F1
#
_cell.length_a   1.000
_cell.length_b   1.000
_cell.length_c   1.000
_cell.angle_alpha   90.00
_cell.angle_beta   90.00
_cell.angle_gamma   90.00
#
_symmetry.space_group_name_H-M   'P 1'
#
loop_
_entity.id
_entity.type
_entity.pdbx_description
1 polymer ?
#
loop_
_entity_poly.entity_id
_entity_poly.type
_entity_poly.pdbx_seq_one_letter_code
_entity_poly.pdbx_strand_id
1 'polypeptide(L)'
;MKKFNSNLKRLISSLMILMMILTLIPLNVFADKETKGIDVWIRIEGHDKSLVEFKKLNVEAYDISYVDGLENFKSEKPLLIHAIVKALEEANIDVKDPKVFSAAGGFISGIGDYRSEKGGWMYKINGEFSSSGVTEYELKENDVIDMFYVLDWTNYYSGKLEATSEIANVGEEVILKFTAKKEEYGVEHDYKPVKDGVIKVKGENEEKEYVTDDKGQVKIVFDKPGKYKILADKQLKEGNIVRPRPLVIEVKERTKIDKSIDDAINWLLKNDEVDEWTIMDLARANKEIPKIYLDEFKKEIEDNKGKFDSITDYAKYSIVASSLGLDAIDLFGYNLIEKIYNHEDIFAKGYNGGIFALLALDSKNYKIPEDAKWTRDNIIKGLLQGQKKDGGFAWAENWDSDVDLTAMALQALSNYKDREDVKTCIKKGLDFLSKKQQKDGGYVSEFTGDSSESVAQVILALTSLDIDPLNDKRFIKDANLLEKLLSFQTKDGGFEHNIGNGPSAISTEQALRGLIGYQRFTNGKSKFYDMRDAKLVEFPAETKVSFDDIDKASNWAKEYIIKAKELKLMEGKGNNKFDPKADMTRAEFATLLVNLLKLEDSDINDKENIFIDVKPGVWYYDSVMKAYKEGIIKGKGNNKFEPDSPITREQMAVMLDRALKLETKVEKQNIKDIDKVSDWAVDSVNLVVQLGIMEGVGGNIFNPKGKVTREMAAAIIVRIYELD
;
A
#
# COMPACT_ATOMS: atom_id res chain seq x y z
N MET A 1 53.28 61.97 14.31
CA MET A 1 53.34 60.59 13.80
C MET A 1 54.28 59.65 14.60
N LYS A 2 54.40 59.78 15.94
CA LYS A 2 55.16 58.82 16.78
C LYS A 2 54.49 58.43 18.12
N LYS A 3 53.22 58.82 18.36
CA LYS A 3 52.47 58.49 19.60
C LYS A 3 51.30 57.52 19.42
N PHE A 4 51.01 57.06 18.21
CA PHE A 4 49.92 56.12 17.93
C PHE A 4 50.36 54.65 17.84
N ASN A 5 51.66 54.35 18.03
CA ASN A 5 52.23 53.02 17.79
C ASN A 5 52.80 52.32 19.05
N SER A 6 52.67 52.91 20.25
CA SER A 6 53.11 52.27 21.51
C SER A 6 51.98 51.53 22.25
N ASN A 7 50.72 51.91 22.03
CA ASN A 7 49.59 51.26 22.70
C ASN A 7 49.23 49.91 22.06
N LEU A 8 49.44 49.75 20.75
CA LEU A 8 49.14 48.49 20.05
C LEU A 8 50.16 47.37 20.37
N LYS A 9 51.45 47.71 20.56
CA LYS A 9 52.47 46.75 21.01
C LYS A 9 52.29 46.30 22.46
N ARG A 10 51.78 47.16 23.35
CA ARG A 10 51.44 46.79 24.74
C ARG A 10 50.21 45.90 24.82
N LEU A 11 49.23 46.07 23.93
CA LEU A 11 48.05 45.20 23.89
C LEU A 11 48.40 43.78 23.43
N ILE A 12 49.28 43.64 22.44
CA ILE A 12 49.68 42.34 21.86
C ILE A 12 50.65 41.58 22.79
N SER A 13 51.53 42.28 23.51
CA SER A 13 52.48 41.66 24.45
C SER A 13 51.79 41.17 25.74
N SER A 14 50.75 41.87 26.20
CA SER A 14 49.96 41.44 27.36
C SER A 14 49.01 40.29 27.04
N LEU A 15 48.50 40.18 25.80
CA LEU A 15 47.67 39.04 25.39
C LEU A 15 48.47 37.73 25.25
N MET A 16 49.71 37.79 24.75
CA MET A 16 50.55 36.59 24.63
C MET A 16 51.06 36.06 25.98
N ILE A 17 51.32 36.93 26.97
CA ILE A 17 51.72 36.50 28.32
C ILE A 17 50.53 35.95 29.11
N LEU A 18 49.30 36.43 28.85
CA LEU A 18 48.09 35.85 29.43
C LEU A 18 47.76 34.46 28.84
N MET A 19 48.08 34.22 27.56
CA MET A 19 47.91 32.90 26.92
C MET A 19 48.96 31.86 27.32
N MET A 20 50.16 32.28 27.77
CA MET A 20 51.21 31.34 28.22
C MET A 20 51.15 30.97 29.71
N ILE A 21 50.41 31.72 30.54
CA ILE A 21 50.21 31.37 31.97
C ILE A 21 48.99 30.45 32.17
N LEU A 22 48.18 30.22 31.13
CA LEU A 22 47.01 29.35 31.18
C LEU A 22 47.28 27.86 30.88
N THR A 23 48.54 27.43 30.73
CA THR A 23 48.87 26.02 30.45
C THR A 23 49.62 25.26 31.56
N LEU A 24 49.95 25.88 32.70
CA LEU A 24 50.75 25.19 33.74
C LEU A 24 50.46 25.65 35.19
N ILE A 25 49.25 25.43 35.72
CA ILE A 25 49.01 25.28 37.19
C ILE A 25 47.84 24.29 37.41
N PRO A 26 47.99 23.24 38.24
CA PRO A 26 46.90 22.33 38.58
C PRO A 26 45.97 23.01 39.58
N LEU A 27 44.81 23.46 39.11
CA LEU A 27 43.71 23.91 39.95
C LEU A 27 42.81 22.71 40.27
N ASN A 28 43.17 21.97 41.31
CA ASN A 28 42.14 21.42 42.19
C ASN A 28 41.75 22.53 43.14
N VAL A 29 40.47 22.94 43.11
CA VAL A 29 39.62 23.45 44.21
C VAL A 29 38.40 24.16 43.57
N PHE A 30 37.27 23.45 43.67
CA PHE A 30 35.85 23.82 43.47
C PHE A 30 35.44 24.46 42.14
N ALA A 31 35.34 23.63 41.10
CA ALA A 31 34.25 23.78 40.13
C ALA A 31 33.12 22.85 40.59
N ASP A 32 31.97 23.40 40.98
CA ASP A 32 30.73 22.63 40.95
C ASP A 32 30.58 22.13 39.51
N LYS A 33 30.64 20.82 39.32
CA LYS A 33 30.19 20.20 38.08
C LYS A 33 28.69 20.48 38.00
N GLU A 34 28.28 21.52 37.30
CA GLU A 34 26.96 21.50 36.67
C GLU A 34 26.99 20.32 35.67
N THR A 35 26.52 19.16 36.13
CA THR A 35 26.28 18.01 35.28
C THR A 35 25.12 18.38 34.38
N LYS A 36 25.40 18.71 33.12
CA LYS A 36 24.39 18.91 32.08
C LYS A 36 23.40 17.74 32.12
N GLY A 37 22.16 17.99 32.52
CA GLY A 37 21.10 16.98 32.55
C GLY A 37 20.85 16.33 31.19
N ILE A 38 20.22 15.16 31.22
CA ILE A 38 19.90 14.35 30.03
C ILE A 38 18.50 14.71 29.55
N ASP A 39 18.36 15.00 28.26
CA ASP A 39 17.04 15.22 27.68
C ASP A 39 16.34 13.89 27.39
N VAL A 40 15.14 13.71 27.91
CA VAL A 40 14.27 12.54 27.67
C VAL A 40 12.86 12.99 27.27
N TRP A 41 12.05 12.07 26.77
CA TRP A 41 10.62 12.27 26.57
C TRP A 41 9.85 11.38 27.53
N ILE A 42 8.80 11.90 28.16
CA ILE A 42 8.02 11.15 29.15
C ILE A 42 6.52 11.36 29.00
N ARG A 43 5.76 10.29 29.21
CA ARG A 43 4.31 10.25 29.40
C ARG A 43 3.98 9.34 30.57
N ILE A 44 3.01 9.75 31.40
CA ILE A 44 2.46 8.95 32.50
C ILE A 44 0.95 8.83 32.34
N GLU A 45 0.47 7.61 32.14
CA GLU A 45 -0.91 7.31 31.78
C GLU A 45 -1.63 6.53 32.88
N GLY A 46 -2.70 7.09 33.46
CA GLY A 46 -3.62 6.34 34.31
C GLY A 46 -4.63 5.54 33.49
N HIS A 47 -5.43 4.69 34.13
CA HIS A 47 -6.46 3.90 33.42
C HIS A 47 -7.66 4.72 32.92
N ASP A 48 -7.84 5.94 33.39
CA ASP A 48 -8.99 6.82 33.10
C ASP A 48 -8.56 8.19 32.53
N LYS A 49 -7.32 8.64 32.76
CA LYS A 49 -6.79 9.93 32.27
C LYS A 49 -5.26 9.91 32.11
N SER A 50 -4.73 10.78 31.26
CA SER A 50 -3.30 11.13 31.28
C SER A 50 -2.99 11.86 32.59
N LEU A 51 -1.93 11.45 33.30
CA LEU A 51 -1.41 12.18 34.45
C LEU A 51 -0.32 13.16 34.03
N VAL A 52 0.53 12.73 33.09
CA VAL A 52 1.52 13.57 32.43
C VAL A 52 1.40 13.36 30.92
N GLU A 53 1.02 14.44 30.22
CA GLU A 53 1.00 14.46 28.75
C GLU A 53 2.43 14.30 28.19
N PHE A 54 2.54 13.71 26.99
CA PHE A 54 3.82 13.45 26.36
C PHE A 54 4.62 14.75 26.18
N LYS A 55 5.78 14.85 26.82
CA LYS A 55 6.60 16.06 26.81
C LYS A 55 8.09 15.75 26.92
N LYS A 56 8.91 16.68 26.46
CA LYS A 56 10.37 16.65 26.66
C LYS A 56 10.70 17.13 28.08
N LEU A 57 11.65 16.47 28.73
CA LEU A 57 12.10 16.75 30.09
C LEU A 57 13.63 16.66 30.16
N ASN A 58 14.29 17.69 30.68
CA ASN A 58 15.72 17.61 31.00
C ASN A 58 15.88 17.07 32.43
N VAL A 59 16.63 15.99 32.64
CA VAL A 59 16.68 15.26 33.91
C VAL A 59 18.12 15.16 34.42
N GLU A 60 18.31 15.57 35.67
CA GLU A 60 19.57 15.44 36.40
C GLU A 60 19.41 14.42 37.54
N ALA A 61 20.53 13.96 38.11
CA ALA A 61 20.49 13.26 39.39
C ALA A 61 20.25 14.30 40.49
N TYR A 62 19.22 14.12 41.31
CA TYR A 62 18.89 15.04 42.41
C TYR A 62 18.31 14.26 43.59
N ASP A 63 18.34 14.89 44.77
CA ASP A 63 17.82 14.26 45.98
C ASP A 63 16.30 14.09 45.89
N ILE A 64 15.85 12.84 45.91
CA ILE A 64 14.43 12.43 45.96
C ILE A 64 14.13 11.58 47.20
N SER A 65 14.99 11.63 48.22
CA SER A 65 14.82 10.85 49.46
C SER A 65 13.61 11.25 50.31
N TYR A 66 12.96 12.35 49.96
CA TYR A 66 11.68 12.78 50.55
C TYR A 66 10.47 11.98 50.05
N VAL A 67 10.64 11.15 49.02
CA VAL A 67 9.60 10.26 48.49
C VAL A 67 9.52 8.99 49.34
N ASP A 68 8.29 8.58 49.66
CA ASP A 68 7.99 7.34 50.37
C ASP A 68 8.62 6.10 49.70
N GLY A 69 9.42 5.38 50.48
CA GLY A 69 10.17 4.19 50.06
C GLY A 69 11.47 4.45 49.28
N LEU A 70 11.89 5.72 49.19
CA LEU A 70 13.18 6.15 48.64
C LEU A 70 14.08 6.83 49.69
N GLU A 71 13.81 6.69 50.99
CA GLU A 71 14.51 7.44 52.06
C GLU A 71 16.02 7.21 52.09
N ASN A 72 16.47 6.04 51.62
CA ASN A 72 17.88 5.67 51.52
C ASN A 72 18.42 5.70 50.08
N PHE A 73 17.61 6.13 49.11
CA PHE A 73 17.99 6.16 47.70
C PHE A 73 19.02 7.27 47.44
N LYS A 74 20.12 6.91 46.78
CA LYS A 74 21.15 7.84 46.30
C LYS A 74 21.64 7.39 44.94
N SER A 75 21.79 8.32 44.02
CA SER A 75 22.40 8.09 42.71
C SER A 75 23.19 9.31 42.29
N GLU A 76 24.37 9.10 41.72
CA GLU A 76 25.14 10.15 41.04
C GLU A 76 24.74 10.30 39.57
N LYS A 77 23.86 9.42 39.09
CA LYS A 77 23.42 9.34 37.68
C LYS A 77 21.92 9.60 37.56
N PRO A 78 21.46 10.28 36.49
CA PRO A 78 20.04 10.43 36.22
C PRO A 78 19.43 9.07 35.86
N LEU A 79 18.49 8.63 36.68
CA LEU A 79 17.77 7.36 36.53
C LEU A 79 16.30 7.61 36.19
N LEU A 80 15.61 6.59 35.70
CA LEU A 80 14.19 6.64 35.35
C LEU A 80 13.31 7.22 36.48
N ILE A 81 13.57 6.86 37.74
CA ILE A 81 12.83 7.41 38.89
C ILE A 81 12.93 8.93 39.00
N HIS A 82 14.07 9.54 38.64
CA HIS A 82 14.22 11.00 38.64
C HIS A 82 13.34 11.65 37.57
N ALA A 83 13.23 11.03 36.39
CA ALA A 83 12.34 11.52 35.33
C ALA A 83 10.87 11.41 35.76
N ILE A 84 10.48 10.30 36.40
CA ILE A 84 9.11 10.08 36.89
C ILE A 84 8.74 11.11 37.96
N VAL A 85 9.57 11.27 39.00
CA VAL A 85 9.32 12.21 40.10
C VAL A 85 9.22 13.63 39.56
N LYS A 86 10.20 14.06 38.76
CA LYS A 86 10.20 15.40 38.16
C LYS A 86 8.98 15.64 37.27
N ALA A 87 8.57 14.66 36.47
CA ALA A 87 7.40 14.78 35.60
C ALA A 87 6.10 14.93 36.39
N LEU A 88 5.95 14.17 37.48
CA LEU A 88 4.79 14.26 38.38
C LEU A 88 4.75 15.61 39.12
N GLU A 89 5.90 16.09 39.62
CA GLU A 89 6.01 17.40 40.28
C GLU A 89 5.66 18.55 39.32
N GLU A 90 6.19 18.54 38.09
CA GLU A 90 5.84 19.52 37.06
C GLU A 90 4.37 19.44 36.61
N ALA A 91 3.70 18.32 36.87
CA ALA A 91 2.26 18.14 36.67
C ALA A 91 1.43 18.50 37.91
N ASN A 92 2.04 19.09 38.95
CA ASN A 92 1.42 19.43 40.24
C ASN A 92 0.84 18.23 41.00
N ILE A 93 1.46 17.05 40.86
CA ILE A 93 1.13 15.87 41.66
C ILE A 93 2.05 15.85 42.88
N ASP A 94 1.47 15.83 44.08
CA ASP A 94 2.21 15.88 45.34
C ASP A 94 2.90 14.55 45.65
N VAL A 95 4.12 14.39 45.15
CA VAL A 95 4.94 13.18 45.34
C VAL A 95 5.41 12.97 46.79
N LYS A 96 5.18 13.94 47.70
CA LYS A 96 5.54 13.85 49.12
C LYS A 96 4.45 13.20 49.96
N ASP A 97 3.21 13.18 49.49
CA ASP A 97 2.13 12.46 50.16
C ASP A 97 2.23 10.97 49.78
N PRO A 98 2.53 10.06 50.74
CA PRO A 98 2.65 8.61 50.47
C PRO A 98 1.35 7.99 49.94
N LYS A 99 0.20 8.66 50.15
CA LYS A 99 -1.07 8.24 49.56
C LYS A 99 -1.12 8.54 48.07
N VAL A 100 -0.49 9.63 47.64
CA VAL A 100 -0.45 10.11 46.26
C VAL A 100 0.71 9.50 45.46
N PHE A 101 1.89 9.29 46.04
CA PHE A 101 3.00 8.64 45.34
C PHE A 101 3.81 7.77 46.29
N SER A 102 4.15 6.57 45.85
CA SER A 102 4.99 5.65 46.63
C SER A 102 5.81 4.78 45.69
N ALA A 103 7.06 4.52 46.05
CA ALA A 103 7.91 3.55 45.38
C ALA A 103 8.36 2.49 46.39
N ALA A 104 8.44 1.22 45.98
CA ALA A 104 8.88 0.14 46.86
C ALA A 104 9.65 -0.91 46.07
N GLY A 105 10.79 -1.35 46.58
CA GLY A 105 11.59 -2.43 45.98
C GLY A 105 12.05 -2.17 44.54
N GLY A 106 12.23 -0.90 44.16
CA GLY A 106 12.60 -0.50 42.80
C GLY A 106 11.43 -0.40 41.81
N PHE A 107 10.19 -0.49 42.29
CA PHE A 107 8.96 -0.33 41.51
C PHE A 107 8.13 0.85 42.02
N ILE A 108 7.20 1.34 41.19
CA ILE A 108 6.18 2.30 41.63
C ILE A 108 4.99 1.52 42.21
N SER A 109 4.77 1.66 43.51
CA SER A 109 3.68 0.99 44.23
C SER A 109 2.37 1.76 44.21
N GLY A 110 2.38 3.01 43.75
CA GLY A 110 1.16 3.77 43.47
C GLY A 110 1.41 5.20 43.04
N ILE A 111 0.50 5.71 42.22
CA ILE A 111 0.33 7.13 41.87
C ILE A 111 -1.18 7.41 42.05
N GLY A 112 -1.57 8.45 42.79
CA GLY A 112 -2.97 8.72 43.16
C GLY A 112 -3.72 7.50 43.72
N ASP A 113 -4.97 7.35 43.29
CA ASP A 113 -5.86 6.25 43.71
C ASP A 113 -5.62 4.93 42.93
N TYR A 114 -4.61 4.87 42.06
CA TYR A 114 -4.37 3.70 41.21
C TYR A 114 -3.61 2.60 41.96
N ARG A 115 -4.37 1.77 42.69
CA ARG A 115 -3.87 0.58 43.42
C ARG A 115 -4.88 -0.57 43.30
N SER A 116 -4.46 -1.75 42.87
CA SER A 116 -5.29 -2.96 42.90
C SER A 116 -4.44 -4.23 43.01
N GLU A 117 -5.05 -5.33 43.45
CA GLU A 117 -4.36 -6.62 43.68
C GLU A 117 -3.77 -7.22 42.39
N LYS A 118 -4.44 -7.01 41.25
CA LYS A 118 -3.99 -7.46 39.93
C LYS A 118 -3.46 -6.34 39.03
N GLY A 119 -3.55 -5.09 39.47
CA GLY A 119 -3.11 -3.93 38.71
C GLY A 119 -1.72 -3.49 39.10
N GLY A 120 -1.11 -2.69 38.24
CA GLY A 120 0.25 -2.25 38.47
C GLY A 120 0.69 -1.17 37.50
N TRP A 121 1.72 -0.45 37.92
CA TRP A 121 2.43 0.49 37.07
C TRP A 121 3.47 -0.25 36.26
N MET A 122 3.40 -0.08 34.95
CA MET A 122 4.34 -0.63 33.98
C MET A 122 5.03 0.51 33.25
N TYR A 123 6.16 0.21 32.64
CA TYR A 123 6.81 1.18 31.78
C TYR A 123 7.49 0.53 30.57
N LYS A 124 7.63 1.31 29.51
CA LYS A 124 8.43 1.00 28.33
C LYS A 124 9.45 2.10 28.10
N ILE A 125 10.64 1.71 27.65
CA ILE A 125 11.65 2.63 27.14
C ILE A 125 11.82 2.37 25.65
N ASN A 126 11.68 3.41 24.84
CA ASN A 126 11.77 3.33 23.39
C ASN A 126 10.84 2.27 22.78
N GLY A 127 9.67 2.07 23.41
CA GLY A 127 8.65 1.10 22.98
C GLY A 127 8.82 -0.32 23.52
N GLU A 128 9.90 -0.61 24.24
CA GLU A 128 10.23 -1.94 24.76
C GLU A 128 10.11 -2.02 26.28
N PHE A 129 9.69 -3.19 26.78
CA PHE A 129 9.71 -3.46 28.22
C PHE A 129 11.14 -3.62 28.70
N SER A 130 11.46 -2.95 29.81
CA SER A 130 12.74 -3.09 30.49
C SER A 130 12.60 -4.07 31.66
N SER A 131 13.65 -4.88 31.89
CA SER A 131 13.74 -5.78 33.05
C SER A 131 14.29 -5.08 34.30
N SER A 132 14.77 -3.84 34.20
CA SER A 132 15.32 -3.08 35.32
C SER A 132 14.22 -2.46 36.19
N GLY A 133 14.49 -2.21 37.47
CA GLY A 133 13.64 -1.35 38.29
C GLY A 133 13.70 0.12 37.85
N VAL A 134 12.72 0.93 38.24
CA VAL A 134 12.72 2.39 37.96
C VAL A 134 13.87 3.11 38.68
N THR A 135 14.37 2.53 39.78
CA THR A 135 15.54 3.02 40.53
C THR A 135 16.87 2.50 39.99
N GLU A 136 16.88 1.74 38.89
CA GLU A 136 18.08 1.08 38.34
C GLU A 136 18.39 1.51 36.91
N TYR A 137 17.36 1.80 36.11
CA TYR A 137 17.55 2.18 34.72
C TYR A 137 18.22 3.57 34.60
N GLU A 138 19.45 3.58 34.10
CA GLU A 138 20.21 4.80 33.77
C GLU A 138 19.69 5.42 32.48
N LEU A 139 19.25 6.68 32.55
CA LEU A 139 18.68 7.38 31.41
C LEU A 139 19.73 7.66 30.34
N LYS A 140 19.31 7.58 29.08
CA LYS A 140 20.11 7.97 27.92
C LYS A 140 19.46 9.15 27.22
N GLU A 141 20.29 9.91 26.50
CA GLU A 141 19.84 11.04 25.70
C GLU A 141 18.77 10.59 24.70
N ASN A 142 17.65 11.30 24.69
CA ASN A 142 16.45 11.05 23.90
C ASN A 142 15.68 9.76 24.23
N ASP A 143 15.89 9.12 25.38
CA ASP A 143 15.04 8.02 25.81
C ASP A 143 13.56 8.45 25.84
N VAL A 144 12.69 7.58 25.34
CA VAL A 144 11.25 7.79 25.29
C VAL A 144 10.57 6.88 26.32
N ILE A 145 10.01 7.48 27.35
CA ILE A 145 9.44 6.82 28.53
C ILE A 145 7.91 6.83 28.43
N ASP A 146 7.30 5.66 28.28
CA ASP A 146 5.86 5.48 28.46
C ASP A 146 5.61 4.71 29.75
N MET A 147 5.11 5.40 30.77
CA MET A 147 4.67 4.77 32.01
C MET A 147 3.14 4.72 32.03
N PHE A 148 2.57 3.59 32.42
CA PHE A 148 1.12 3.40 32.37
C PHE A 148 0.61 2.44 33.43
N TYR A 149 -0.62 2.64 33.87
CA TYR A 149 -1.30 1.76 34.80
C TYR A 149 -2.17 0.74 34.07
N VAL A 150 -2.12 -0.52 34.49
CA VAL A 150 -2.99 -1.61 34.01
C VAL A 150 -3.86 -2.12 35.15
N LEU A 151 -5.11 -2.50 34.85
CA LEU A 151 -6.03 -3.04 35.86
C LEU A 151 -5.76 -4.52 36.17
N ASP A 152 -5.28 -5.26 35.17
CA ASP A 152 -4.85 -6.65 35.27
C ASP A 152 -3.58 -6.86 34.43
N TRP A 153 -2.42 -6.99 35.08
CA TRP A 153 -1.15 -7.18 34.38
C TRP A 153 -1.08 -8.50 33.59
N THR A 154 -1.98 -9.46 33.87
CA THR A 154 -2.07 -10.74 33.14
C THR A 154 -2.92 -10.65 31.87
N ASN A 155 -3.70 -9.58 31.68
CA ASN A 155 -4.65 -9.48 30.58
C ASN A 155 -4.91 -8.04 30.12
N TYR A 156 -3.88 -7.33 29.65
CA TYR A 156 -4.01 -5.97 29.14
C TYR A 156 -3.62 -5.86 27.67
N TYR A 157 -3.96 -4.72 27.08
CA TYR A 157 -3.75 -4.43 25.67
C TYR A 157 -3.08 -3.07 25.50
N SER A 158 -2.18 -2.94 24.53
CA SER A 158 -1.67 -1.64 24.08
C SER A 158 -2.52 -1.12 22.95
N GLY A 159 -3.13 0.06 23.14
CA GLY A 159 -3.85 0.77 22.08
C GLY A 159 -2.91 1.45 21.09
N LYS A 160 -3.35 1.57 19.83
CA LYS A 160 -2.71 2.35 18.78
C LYS A 160 -3.77 3.12 18.00
N LEU A 161 -3.53 4.41 17.82
CA LEU A 161 -4.38 5.31 17.05
C LEU A 161 -3.63 5.75 15.80
N GLU A 162 -4.28 5.66 14.64
CA GLU A 162 -3.72 6.01 13.34
C GLU A 162 -4.72 6.85 12.54
N ALA A 163 -4.22 7.67 11.61
CA ALA A 163 -5.05 8.47 10.71
C ALA A 163 -4.59 8.29 9.25
N THR A 164 -5.53 8.38 8.30
CA THR A 164 -5.20 8.45 6.86
C THR A 164 -4.34 9.66 6.53
N SER A 165 -4.47 10.76 7.27
CA SER A 165 -3.52 11.87 7.22
C SER A 165 -3.54 12.67 8.53
N GLU A 166 -2.38 13.21 8.91
CA GLU A 166 -2.24 14.20 9.99
C GLU A 166 -2.38 15.65 9.46
N ILE A 167 -2.52 15.82 8.14
CA ILE A 167 -2.82 17.10 7.49
C ILE A 167 -3.98 16.86 6.53
N ALA A 168 -5.06 17.61 6.67
CA ALA A 168 -6.25 17.51 5.82
C ALA A 168 -6.72 18.89 5.38
N ASN A 169 -7.50 18.97 4.33
CA ASN A 169 -8.22 20.19 3.96
C ASN A 169 -9.64 20.20 4.51
N VAL A 170 -10.23 21.38 4.66
CA VAL A 170 -11.68 21.51 4.95
C VAL A 170 -12.49 20.73 3.91
N GLY A 171 -13.40 19.88 4.38
CA GLY A 171 -14.23 19.01 3.55
C GLY A 171 -13.58 17.69 3.12
N GLU A 172 -12.30 17.47 3.45
CA GLU A 172 -11.62 16.19 3.20
C GLU A 172 -12.00 15.16 4.28
N GLU A 173 -12.19 13.91 3.87
CA GLU A 173 -12.43 12.79 4.77
C GLU A 173 -11.11 12.27 5.36
N VAL A 174 -11.03 12.25 6.69
CA VAL A 174 -9.96 11.58 7.44
C VAL A 174 -10.52 10.34 8.10
N ILE A 175 -9.91 9.18 7.83
CA ILE A 175 -10.24 7.92 8.50
C ILE A 175 -9.30 7.74 9.67
N LEU A 176 -9.86 7.63 10.86
CA LEU A 176 -9.16 7.28 12.08
C LEU A 176 -9.32 5.79 12.35
N LYS A 177 -8.21 5.09 12.64
CA LYS A 177 -8.20 3.66 12.96
C LYS A 177 -7.69 3.47 14.38
N PHE A 178 -8.52 2.88 15.23
CA PHE A 178 -8.16 2.49 16.60
C PHE A 178 -8.01 0.97 16.68
N THR A 179 -6.80 0.54 16.97
CA THR A 179 -6.46 -0.88 17.14
C THR A 179 -5.87 -1.12 18.52
N ALA A 180 -5.88 -2.37 18.95
CA ALA A 180 -5.23 -2.80 20.18
C ALA A 180 -4.58 -4.17 19.99
N LYS A 181 -3.42 -4.37 20.59
CA LYS A 181 -2.76 -5.68 20.67
C LYS A 181 -2.71 -6.16 22.10
N LYS A 182 -2.89 -7.47 22.31
CA LYS A 182 -2.69 -8.06 23.64
C LYS A 182 -1.21 -8.00 24.00
N GLU A 183 -0.91 -7.64 25.23
CA GLU A 183 0.46 -7.66 25.72
C GLU A 183 0.70 -8.93 26.53
N GLU A 184 1.75 -9.66 26.18
CA GLU A 184 2.12 -10.93 26.79
C GLU A 184 3.64 -11.10 26.69
N TYR A 185 4.28 -11.45 27.81
CA TYR A 185 5.73 -11.50 27.87
C TYR A 185 6.30 -12.57 26.93
N GLY A 186 7.16 -12.16 26.00
CA GLY A 186 7.81 -13.05 25.05
C GLY A 186 6.92 -13.50 23.88
N VAL A 187 5.71 -12.95 23.73
CA VAL A 187 4.80 -13.28 22.62
C VAL A 187 4.43 -12.00 21.87
N GLU A 188 4.68 -12.00 20.57
CA GLU A 188 4.26 -10.92 19.69
C GLU A 188 2.82 -11.19 19.19
N HIS A 189 1.94 -10.22 19.41
CA HIS A 189 0.56 -10.25 18.96
C HIS A 189 0.30 -9.12 17.97
N ASP A 190 -0.52 -9.39 16.96
CA ASP A 190 -0.97 -8.39 15.99
C ASP A 190 -1.96 -7.40 16.59
N TYR A 191 -1.95 -6.18 16.06
CA TYR A 191 -2.97 -5.18 16.34
C TYR A 191 -4.30 -5.58 15.70
N LYS A 192 -5.35 -5.64 16.53
CA LYS A 192 -6.72 -5.95 16.10
C LYS A 192 -7.61 -4.70 16.19
N PRO A 193 -8.59 -4.54 15.29
CA PRO A 193 -9.61 -3.50 15.39
C PRO A 193 -10.28 -3.43 16.76
N VAL A 194 -10.39 -2.22 17.31
CA VAL A 194 -11.20 -1.98 18.51
C VAL A 194 -12.59 -1.56 18.07
N LYS A 195 -13.54 -2.50 18.05
CA LYS A 195 -14.96 -2.22 17.83
C LYS A 195 -15.54 -1.42 19.00
N ASP A 196 -16.46 -0.49 18.74
CA ASP A 196 -17.16 0.32 19.75
C ASP A 196 -16.21 1.15 20.64
N GLY A 197 -15.02 1.47 20.14
CA GLY A 197 -14.04 2.34 20.78
C GLY A 197 -14.44 3.80 20.63
N VAL A 198 -14.22 4.61 21.67
CA VAL A 198 -14.58 6.03 21.64
C VAL A 198 -13.39 6.83 21.13
N ILE A 199 -13.61 7.65 20.12
CA ILE A 199 -12.62 8.63 19.63
C ILE A 199 -13.15 10.02 19.93
N LYS A 200 -12.40 10.80 20.70
CA LYS A 200 -12.67 12.20 21.01
C LYS A 200 -11.84 13.09 20.09
N VAL A 201 -12.50 13.99 19.37
CA VAL A 201 -11.87 15.00 18.52
C VAL A 201 -12.04 16.36 19.17
N LYS A 202 -10.95 16.95 19.62
CA LYS A 202 -10.92 18.26 20.30
C LYS A 202 -10.31 19.32 19.38
N GLY A 203 -11.12 20.27 18.93
CA GLY A 203 -10.68 21.52 18.31
C GLY A 203 -10.57 22.65 19.34
N GLU A 204 -10.31 23.88 18.87
CA GLU A 204 -10.13 25.05 19.75
C GLU A 204 -11.37 25.38 20.60
N ASN A 205 -12.57 25.17 20.05
CA ASN A 205 -13.84 25.49 20.71
C ASN A 205 -14.90 24.38 20.58
N GLU A 206 -14.48 23.17 20.21
CA GLU A 206 -15.39 22.04 20.05
C GLU A 206 -14.76 20.73 20.50
N GLU A 207 -15.58 19.84 21.06
CA GLU A 207 -15.23 18.46 21.36
C GLU A 207 -16.38 17.57 20.86
N LYS A 208 -16.04 16.59 20.02
CA LYS A 208 -16.99 15.62 19.48
C LYS A 208 -16.51 14.21 19.75
N GLU A 209 -17.43 13.32 20.11
CA GLU A 209 -17.16 11.89 20.28
C GLU A 209 -17.67 11.09 19.10
N TYR A 210 -16.90 10.10 18.71
CA TYR A 210 -17.22 9.15 17.66
C TYR A 210 -17.02 7.73 18.18
N VAL A 211 -17.75 6.78 17.62
CA VAL A 211 -17.65 5.36 17.97
C VAL A 211 -17.15 4.59 16.76
N THR A 212 -16.11 3.79 16.95
CA THR A 212 -15.52 2.99 15.88
C THR A 212 -16.42 1.83 15.45
N ASP A 213 -16.38 1.54 14.15
CA ASP A 213 -17.08 0.40 13.54
C ASP A 213 -16.39 -0.96 13.83
N ASP A 214 -16.88 -2.04 13.19
CA ASP A 214 -16.31 -3.39 13.29
C ASP A 214 -14.85 -3.48 12.80
N LYS A 215 -14.40 -2.53 12.00
CA LYS A 215 -13.02 -2.40 11.51
C LYS A 215 -12.18 -1.47 12.38
N GLY A 216 -12.74 -0.97 13.49
CA GLY A 216 -12.06 -0.06 14.39
C GLY A 216 -11.90 1.34 13.80
N GLN A 217 -12.73 1.71 12.81
CA GLN A 217 -12.58 2.93 12.04
C GLN A 217 -13.67 3.97 12.34
N VAL A 218 -13.33 5.24 12.19
CA VAL A 218 -14.25 6.39 12.14
C VAL A 218 -13.86 7.27 10.97
N LYS A 219 -14.84 7.68 10.17
CA LYS A 219 -14.68 8.68 9.10
C LYS A 219 -15.07 10.06 9.63
N ILE A 220 -14.19 11.05 9.47
CA ILE A 220 -14.38 12.43 9.95
C ILE A 220 -14.16 13.39 8.81
N VAL A 221 -15.09 14.33 8.63
CA VAL A 221 -14.93 15.48 7.74
C VAL A 221 -14.90 16.74 8.59
N PHE A 222 -13.84 17.52 8.47
CA PHE A 222 -13.68 18.77 9.20
C PHE A 222 -14.29 19.92 8.38
N ASP A 223 -15.08 20.76 9.04
CA ASP A 223 -15.78 21.89 8.42
C ASP A 223 -15.03 23.22 8.58
N LYS A 224 -13.97 23.24 9.39
CA LYS A 224 -13.16 24.44 9.69
C LYS A 224 -11.66 24.10 9.74
N PRO A 225 -10.79 25.06 9.35
CA PRO A 225 -9.37 24.90 9.57
C PRO A 225 -9.05 24.96 11.07
N GLY A 226 -7.95 24.32 11.46
CA GLY A 226 -7.49 24.31 12.85
C GLY A 226 -6.66 23.09 13.19
N LYS A 227 -6.14 23.06 14.42
CA LYS A 227 -5.47 21.86 14.96
C LYS A 227 -6.43 21.09 15.84
N TYR A 228 -6.64 19.83 15.50
CA TYR A 228 -7.54 18.93 16.18
C TYR A 228 -6.75 17.85 16.92
N LYS A 229 -6.85 17.82 18.24
CA LYS A 229 -6.28 16.75 19.07
C LYS A 229 -7.23 15.56 19.06
N ILE A 230 -6.75 14.43 18.57
CA ILE A 230 -7.50 13.18 18.47
C ILE A 230 -7.05 12.27 19.62
N LEU A 231 -8.02 11.85 20.41
CA LEU A 231 -7.83 10.96 21.56
C LEU A 231 -8.68 9.72 21.32
N ALA A 232 -8.14 8.54 21.56
CA ALA A 232 -8.98 7.36 21.71
C ALA A 232 -9.15 7.09 23.20
N ASP A 233 -10.38 6.91 23.63
CA ASP A 233 -10.73 6.48 24.97
C ASP A 233 -11.12 5.01 24.92
N LYS A 234 -10.69 4.21 25.90
CA LYS A 234 -11.48 3.03 26.25
C LYS A 234 -11.15 2.42 27.61
N GLN A 235 -12.22 2.27 28.38
CA GLN A 235 -12.52 1.08 29.16
C GLN A 235 -13.64 0.30 28.45
N LEU A 236 -13.37 -0.95 28.06
CA LEU A 236 -14.42 -1.92 27.70
C LEU A 236 -15.23 -2.31 28.96
N LYS A 237 -16.30 -3.11 28.79
CA LYS A 237 -16.92 -3.86 29.92
C LYS A 237 -15.91 -4.67 30.76
N GLU A 238 -14.71 -4.91 30.22
CA GLU A 238 -13.57 -5.59 30.88
C GLU A 238 -12.31 -4.69 31.05
N GLY A 239 -12.32 -3.43 30.59
CA GLY A 239 -11.50 -2.33 31.14
C GLY A 239 -9.97 -2.26 30.98
N ASN A 240 -9.28 -3.02 30.11
CA ASN A 240 -7.80 -3.10 30.20
C ASN A 240 -6.98 -2.72 28.93
N ILE A 241 -7.42 -1.70 28.18
CA ILE A 241 -6.64 -1.14 27.06
C ILE A 241 -5.89 0.11 27.53
N VAL A 242 -4.57 0.12 27.41
CA VAL A 242 -3.74 1.31 27.65
C VAL A 242 -4.02 2.34 26.58
N ARG A 243 -4.36 3.57 26.99
CA ARG A 243 -4.71 4.67 26.08
C ARG A 243 -3.57 4.93 25.07
N PRO A 244 -3.84 4.94 23.75
CA PRO A 244 -2.81 5.29 22.77
C PRO A 244 -2.37 6.75 22.92
N ARG A 245 -1.21 7.09 22.33
CA ARG A 245 -0.79 8.48 22.24
C ARG A 245 -1.81 9.28 21.39
N PRO A 246 -2.12 10.53 21.76
CA PRO A 246 -2.99 11.37 20.95
C PRO A 246 -2.36 11.66 19.59
N LEU A 247 -3.20 11.82 18.56
CA LEU A 247 -2.78 12.37 17.27
C LEU A 247 -3.14 13.86 17.21
N VAL A 248 -2.45 14.59 16.33
CA VAL A 248 -2.86 15.96 15.96
C VAL A 248 -3.13 15.96 14.47
N ILE A 249 -4.33 16.38 14.08
CA ILE A 249 -4.68 16.64 12.69
C ILE A 249 -4.68 18.14 12.47
N GLU A 250 -3.85 18.62 11.56
CA GLU A 250 -3.86 20.00 11.08
C GLU A 250 -4.80 20.10 9.87
N VAL A 251 -5.91 20.81 10.03
CA VAL A 251 -6.88 21.07 8.98
C VAL A 251 -6.60 22.45 8.37
N LYS A 252 -6.41 22.50 7.06
CA LYS A 252 -6.11 23.70 6.29
C LYS A 252 -7.31 24.16 5.47
N GLU A 253 -7.34 25.44 5.14
CA GLU A 253 -8.30 25.97 4.18
C GLU A 253 -8.08 25.33 2.80
N ARG A 254 -9.18 24.99 2.13
CA ARG A 254 -9.13 24.35 0.82
C ARG A 254 -8.74 25.37 -0.24
N THR A 255 -7.62 25.14 -0.92
CA THR A 255 -7.08 26.03 -1.95
C THR A 255 -7.73 25.78 -3.32
N LYS A 256 -7.51 26.69 -4.28
CA LYS A 256 -7.88 26.49 -5.68
C LYS A 256 -7.22 25.24 -6.27
N ILE A 257 -5.99 24.91 -5.83
CA ILE A 257 -5.25 23.72 -6.26
C ILE A 257 -5.91 22.45 -5.74
N ASP A 258 -6.29 22.42 -4.46
CA ASP A 258 -6.97 21.25 -3.88
C ASP A 258 -8.28 20.96 -4.60
N LYS A 259 -9.06 22.00 -4.89
CA LYS A 259 -10.30 21.85 -5.69
C LYS A 259 -9.99 21.33 -7.09
N SER A 260 -8.98 21.88 -7.75
CA SER A 260 -8.59 21.47 -9.11
C SER A 260 -8.16 20.00 -9.18
N ILE A 261 -7.40 19.52 -8.19
CA ILE A 261 -7.03 18.11 -8.02
C ILE A 261 -8.27 17.23 -7.89
N ASP A 262 -9.20 17.59 -7.00
CA ASP A 262 -10.42 16.82 -6.79
C ASP A 262 -11.32 16.80 -8.05
N ASP A 263 -11.44 17.93 -8.75
CA ASP A 263 -12.22 18.02 -9.99
C ASP A 263 -11.62 17.13 -11.10
N ALA A 264 -10.28 17.08 -11.22
CA ALA A 264 -9.58 16.22 -12.19
C ALA A 264 -9.72 14.73 -11.86
N ILE A 265 -9.55 14.35 -10.58
CA ILE A 265 -9.74 12.97 -10.13
C ILE A 265 -11.17 12.50 -10.38
N ASN A 266 -12.16 13.35 -10.05
CA ASN A 266 -13.55 13.04 -10.32
C ASN A 266 -13.83 12.89 -11.82
N TRP A 267 -13.17 13.68 -12.66
CA TRP A 267 -13.30 13.55 -14.12
C TRP A 267 -12.75 12.21 -14.61
N LEU A 268 -11.54 11.80 -14.18
CA LEU A 268 -10.93 10.51 -14.57
C LEU A 268 -11.80 9.32 -14.13
N LEU A 269 -12.22 9.30 -12.85
CA LEU A 269 -13.06 8.24 -12.30
C LEU A 269 -14.44 8.15 -12.97
N LYS A 270 -15.05 9.30 -13.27
CA LYS A 270 -16.38 9.34 -13.91
C LYS A 270 -16.36 8.85 -15.35
N ASN A 271 -15.25 9.05 -16.07
CA ASN A 271 -15.10 8.64 -17.46
C ASN A 271 -14.45 7.26 -17.62
N ASP A 272 -14.15 6.54 -16.53
CA ASP A 272 -13.45 5.25 -16.54
C ASP A 272 -12.06 5.32 -17.19
N GLU A 273 -11.39 6.47 -17.04
CA GLU A 273 -10.06 6.76 -17.60
C GLU A 273 -9.01 6.60 -16.49
N VAL A 274 -8.86 5.39 -15.95
CA VAL A 274 -7.91 5.09 -14.87
C VAL A 274 -6.93 4.02 -15.32
N ASP A 275 -5.71 4.44 -15.64
CA ASP A 275 -4.58 3.57 -15.95
C ASP A 275 -3.63 3.43 -14.75
N GLU A 276 -2.48 2.75 -14.93
CA GLU A 276 -1.54 2.56 -13.81
C GLU A 276 -0.93 3.87 -13.32
N TRP A 277 -0.75 4.85 -14.20
CA TRP A 277 -0.26 6.16 -13.81
C TRP A 277 -1.28 6.92 -12.97
N THR A 278 -2.56 6.81 -13.31
CA THR A 278 -3.67 7.34 -12.51
C THR A 278 -3.77 6.66 -11.16
N ILE A 279 -3.55 5.34 -11.07
CA ILE A 279 -3.45 4.61 -9.78
C ILE A 279 -2.36 5.26 -8.89
N MET A 280 -1.19 5.55 -9.47
CA MET A 280 -0.13 6.26 -8.74
C MET A 280 -0.59 7.67 -8.31
N ASP A 281 -1.20 8.45 -9.20
CA ASP A 281 -1.64 9.80 -8.89
C ASP A 281 -2.69 9.81 -7.74
N LEU A 282 -3.65 8.88 -7.76
CA LEU A 282 -4.62 8.67 -6.67
C LEU A 282 -3.92 8.32 -5.35
N ALA A 283 -2.96 7.39 -5.38
CA ALA A 283 -2.19 7.01 -4.18
C ALA A 283 -1.41 8.20 -3.62
N ARG A 284 -0.79 9.03 -4.49
CA ARG A 284 -0.01 10.20 -4.08
C ARG A 284 -0.85 11.37 -3.59
N ALA A 285 -2.10 11.45 -4.03
CA ALA A 285 -3.12 12.36 -3.52
C ALA A 285 -3.86 11.82 -2.26
N ASN A 286 -3.48 10.64 -1.74
CA ASN A 286 -4.17 9.93 -0.65
C ASN A 286 -5.68 9.74 -0.91
N LYS A 287 -6.07 9.50 -2.18
CA LYS A 287 -7.46 9.21 -2.54
C LYS A 287 -7.71 7.71 -2.55
N GLU A 288 -8.97 7.35 -2.32
CA GLU A 288 -9.41 5.96 -2.45
C GLU A 288 -9.25 5.50 -3.90
N ILE A 289 -8.67 4.29 -4.05
CA ILE A 289 -8.45 3.66 -5.35
C ILE A 289 -9.53 2.58 -5.50
N PRO A 290 -10.41 2.66 -6.51
CA PRO A 290 -11.42 1.63 -6.71
C PRO A 290 -10.79 0.24 -6.86
N LYS A 291 -11.39 -0.75 -6.17
CA LYS A 291 -10.89 -2.13 -6.09
C LYS A 291 -10.59 -2.75 -7.46
N ILE A 292 -11.41 -2.45 -8.47
CA ILE A 292 -11.26 -3.02 -9.82
C ILE A 292 -9.88 -2.70 -10.42
N TYR A 293 -9.40 -1.47 -10.29
CA TYR A 293 -8.10 -1.06 -10.84
C TYR A 293 -6.93 -1.68 -10.06
N LEU A 294 -7.10 -1.92 -8.74
CA LEU A 294 -6.11 -2.67 -7.96
C LEU A 294 -6.05 -4.14 -8.40
N ASP A 295 -7.21 -4.77 -8.62
CA ASP A 295 -7.29 -6.14 -9.11
C ASP A 295 -6.64 -6.28 -10.51
N GLU A 296 -6.92 -5.33 -11.41
CA GLU A 296 -6.35 -5.28 -12.77
C GLU A 296 -4.84 -5.07 -12.75
N PHE A 297 -4.35 -4.12 -11.94
CA PHE A 297 -2.91 -3.91 -11.75
C PHE A 297 -2.18 -5.18 -11.29
N LYS A 298 -2.76 -5.89 -10.31
CA LYS A 298 -2.21 -7.16 -9.83
C LYS A 298 -2.24 -8.23 -10.92
N LYS A 299 -3.38 -8.38 -11.58
CA LYS A 299 -3.61 -9.37 -12.63
C LYS A 299 -2.62 -9.21 -13.78
N GLU A 300 -2.36 -7.98 -14.22
CA GLU A 300 -1.42 -7.71 -15.31
C GLU A 300 -0.01 -8.22 -14.97
N ILE A 301 0.47 -8.01 -13.73
CA ILE A 301 1.77 -8.50 -13.28
C ILE A 301 1.80 -10.04 -13.22
N GLU A 302 0.74 -10.66 -12.72
CA GLU A 302 0.64 -12.12 -12.56
C GLU A 302 0.50 -12.85 -13.91
N ASP A 303 -0.34 -12.36 -14.81
CA ASP A 303 -0.55 -12.91 -16.15
C ASP A 303 0.75 -12.87 -16.96
N ASN A 304 1.51 -11.78 -16.84
CA ASN A 304 2.82 -11.61 -17.47
C ASN A 304 3.97 -12.31 -16.72
N LYS A 305 3.70 -12.89 -15.53
CA LYS A 305 4.72 -13.50 -14.67
C LYS A 305 5.89 -12.55 -14.38
N GLY A 306 5.58 -11.27 -14.17
CA GLY A 306 6.56 -10.20 -13.98
C GLY A 306 7.51 -9.98 -15.15
N LYS A 307 7.12 -10.31 -16.38
CA LYS A 307 7.94 -10.08 -17.60
C LYS A 307 7.27 -9.07 -18.52
N PHE A 308 8.01 -8.03 -18.88
CA PHE A 308 7.54 -6.97 -19.77
C PHE A 308 8.56 -6.74 -20.89
N ASP A 309 8.10 -6.21 -22.01
CA ASP A 309 8.93 -6.02 -23.22
C ASP A 309 9.82 -4.77 -23.15
N SER A 310 9.53 -3.84 -22.24
CA SER A 310 10.23 -2.56 -22.18
C SER A 310 10.72 -2.21 -20.78
N ILE A 311 11.89 -1.55 -20.72
CA ILE A 311 12.43 -0.96 -19.49
C ILE A 311 11.45 0.04 -18.85
N THR A 312 10.70 0.77 -19.68
CA THR A 312 9.71 1.75 -19.21
C THR A 312 8.51 1.07 -18.55
N ASP A 313 8.11 -0.13 -18.97
CA ASP A 313 7.05 -0.90 -18.30
C ASP A 313 7.55 -1.44 -16.96
N TYR A 314 8.75 -2.03 -16.92
CA TYR A 314 9.37 -2.45 -15.67
C TYR A 314 9.45 -1.29 -14.67
N ALA A 315 9.87 -0.11 -15.12
CA ALA A 315 9.91 1.08 -14.31
C ALA A 315 8.51 1.57 -13.90
N LYS A 316 7.54 1.60 -14.83
CA LYS A 316 6.14 1.98 -14.56
C LYS A 316 5.56 1.14 -13.42
N TYR A 317 5.51 -0.18 -13.57
CA TYR A 317 4.94 -1.06 -12.54
C TYR A 317 5.72 -0.98 -11.21
N SER A 318 7.05 -0.78 -11.25
CA SER A 318 7.84 -0.58 -10.03
C SER A 318 7.51 0.73 -9.32
N ILE A 319 7.33 1.83 -10.06
CA ILE A 319 6.96 3.15 -9.52
C ILE A 319 5.54 3.11 -8.96
N VAL A 320 4.59 2.53 -9.69
CA VAL A 320 3.20 2.40 -9.27
C VAL A 320 3.11 1.52 -8.01
N ALA A 321 3.76 0.35 -7.99
CA ALA A 321 3.87 -0.48 -6.79
C ALA A 321 4.44 0.30 -5.59
N SER A 322 5.47 1.11 -5.82
CA SER A 322 6.08 1.94 -4.77
C SER A 322 5.10 2.99 -4.23
N SER A 323 4.27 3.61 -5.07
CA SER A 323 3.24 4.56 -4.65
C SER A 323 2.12 3.92 -3.82
N LEU A 324 1.85 2.64 -4.05
CA LEU A 324 0.92 1.81 -3.27
C LEU A 324 1.55 1.26 -1.97
N GLY A 325 2.79 1.67 -1.66
CA GLY A 325 3.56 1.18 -0.51
C GLY A 325 4.10 -0.25 -0.64
N LEU A 326 3.85 -0.93 -1.77
CA LEU A 326 4.36 -2.27 -2.07
C LEU A 326 5.88 -2.27 -2.29
N ASP A 327 6.48 -3.46 -2.31
CA ASP A 327 7.91 -3.66 -2.59
C ASP A 327 8.09 -4.23 -4.01
N ALA A 328 8.76 -3.49 -4.89
CA ALA A 328 9.03 -3.92 -6.27
C ALA A 328 10.12 -5.01 -6.38
N ILE A 329 10.81 -5.35 -5.29
CA ILE A 329 11.73 -6.51 -5.21
C ILE A 329 10.94 -7.82 -5.02
N ASP A 330 9.79 -7.76 -4.36
CA ASP A 330 8.87 -8.89 -4.18
C ASP A 330 7.44 -8.45 -4.46
N LEU A 331 7.19 -8.13 -5.73
CA LEU A 331 5.88 -7.70 -6.19
C LEU A 331 5.10 -8.93 -6.64
N PHE A 332 4.29 -9.47 -5.73
CA PHE A 332 3.49 -10.68 -5.97
C PHE A 332 4.36 -11.89 -6.37
N GLY A 333 5.56 -12.02 -5.79
CA GLY A 333 6.53 -13.07 -6.12
C GLY A 333 7.48 -12.74 -7.27
N TYR A 334 7.43 -11.53 -7.82
CA TYR A 334 8.27 -11.11 -8.94
C TYR A 334 9.17 -9.91 -8.58
N ASN A 335 10.46 -10.02 -8.93
CA ASN A 335 11.44 -8.96 -8.71
C ASN A 335 11.57 -8.08 -9.96
N LEU A 336 10.84 -6.97 -10.00
CA LEU A 336 10.89 -6.04 -11.14
C LEU A 336 12.14 -5.15 -11.10
N ILE A 337 12.66 -4.84 -9.92
CA ILE A 337 13.90 -4.06 -9.75
C ILE A 337 15.11 -4.79 -10.38
N GLU A 338 15.17 -6.12 -10.24
CA GLU A 338 16.17 -6.94 -10.94
C GLU A 338 16.11 -6.80 -12.45
N LYS A 339 14.90 -6.75 -13.02
CA LYS A 339 14.73 -6.59 -14.46
C LYS A 339 15.22 -5.23 -14.95
N ILE A 340 15.15 -4.20 -14.11
CA ILE A 340 15.68 -2.86 -14.41
C ILE A 340 17.22 -2.89 -14.39
N TYR A 341 17.84 -3.31 -13.29
CA TYR A 341 19.30 -3.18 -13.15
C TYR A 341 20.10 -4.16 -14.02
N ASN A 342 19.49 -5.26 -14.47
CA ASN A 342 20.07 -6.23 -15.39
C ASN A 342 19.63 -6.04 -16.86
N HIS A 343 18.83 -5.03 -17.17
CA HIS A 343 18.31 -4.83 -18.53
C HIS A 343 19.45 -4.73 -19.57
N GLU A 344 19.23 -5.27 -20.77
CA GLU A 344 20.27 -5.32 -21.79
C GLU A 344 20.75 -3.91 -22.18
N ASP A 345 19.84 -3.01 -22.51
CA ASP A 345 20.17 -1.61 -22.75
C ASP A 345 18.99 -0.70 -22.39
N ILE A 346 19.15 0.10 -21.34
CA ILE A 346 18.09 1.03 -20.89
C ILE A 346 18.01 2.31 -21.72
N PHE A 347 19.03 2.59 -22.55
CA PHE A 347 19.09 3.77 -23.40
C PHE A 347 18.80 3.46 -24.89
N ALA A 348 18.46 2.20 -25.21
CA ALA A 348 18.23 1.73 -26.59
C ALA A 348 17.17 2.54 -27.35
N LYS A 349 16.16 3.07 -26.66
CA LYS A 349 15.08 3.91 -27.21
C LYS A 349 15.19 5.37 -26.76
N GLY A 350 16.42 5.84 -26.52
CA GLY A 350 16.70 7.20 -26.05
C GLY A 350 16.76 7.31 -24.53
N TYR A 351 16.73 8.54 -24.02
CA TYR A 351 17.00 8.82 -22.61
C TYR A 351 15.84 8.49 -21.66
N ASN A 352 14.64 8.26 -22.20
CA ASN A 352 13.44 8.00 -21.41
C ASN A 352 13.57 6.74 -20.53
N GLY A 353 14.17 5.66 -21.07
CA GLY A 353 14.39 4.44 -20.31
C GLY A 353 15.33 4.63 -19.12
N GLY A 354 16.40 5.43 -19.27
CA GLY A 354 17.29 5.79 -18.16
C GLY A 354 16.64 6.70 -17.12
N ILE A 355 15.79 7.64 -17.55
CA ILE A 355 15.02 8.52 -16.65
C ILE A 355 14.10 7.68 -15.77
N PHE A 356 13.26 6.84 -16.38
CA PHE A 356 12.31 6.00 -15.65
C PHE A 356 13.01 4.92 -14.81
N ALA A 357 14.11 4.33 -15.29
CA ALA A 357 14.90 3.40 -14.49
C ALA A 357 15.44 4.08 -13.23
N LEU A 358 15.99 5.30 -13.33
CA LEU A 358 16.49 6.03 -12.16
C LEU A 358 15.36 6.38 -11.18
N LEU A 359 14.22 6.87 -11.69
CA LEU A 359 13.03 7.14 -10.87
C LEU A 359 12.53 5.89 -10.14
N ALA A 360 12.48 4.74 -10.83
CA ALA A 360 12.05 3.48 -10.24
C ALA A 360 13.00 2.96 -9.17
N LEU A 361 14.32 3.05 -9.39
CA LEU A 361 15.30 2.67 -8.38
C LEU A 361 15.21 3.59 -7.15
N ASP A 362 15.00 4.88 -7.36
CA ASP A 362 14.99 5.88 -6.28
C ASP A 362 13.66 5.97 -5.52
N SER A 363 12.55 5.50 -6.10
CA SER A 363 11.22 5.65 -5.52
C SER A 363 11.10 5.14 -4.08
N LYS A 364 11.74 4.02 -3.74
CA LYS A 364 11.91 3.55 -2.35
C LYS A 364 13.37 3.39 -1.94
N ASN A 365 14.28 4.04 -2.68
CA ASN A 365 15.73 3.87 -2.53
C ASN A 365 16.14 2.38 -2.54
N TYR A 366 15.71 1.64 -3.57
CA TYR A 366 15.94 0.21 -3.68
C TYR A 366 17.44 -0.11 -3.67
N LYS A 367 17.81 -1.10 -2.88
CA LYS A 367 19.16 -1.66 -2.86
C LYS A 367 19.35 -2.54 -4.09
N ILE A 368 20.49 -2.38 -4.75
CA ILE A 368 20.88 -3.18 -5.91
C ILE A 368 22.27 -3.79 -5.65
N PRO A 369 22.61 -4.91 -6.31
CA PRO A 369 23.95 -5.49 -6.23
C PRO A 369 25.04 -4.51 -6.68
N GLU A 370 26.24 -4.60 -6.10
CA GLU A 370 27.38 -3.74 -6.48
C GLU A 370 27.86 -4.01 -7.92
N ASP A 371 27.68 -5.23 -8.40
CA ASP A 371 28.01 -5.69 -9.75
C ASP A 371 26.86 -5.53 -10.76
N ALA A 372 25.75 -4.88 -10.35
CA ALA A 372 24.64 -4.59 -11.23
C ALA A 372 25.11 -3.81 -12.48
N LYS A 373 24.60 -4.21 -13.65
CA LYS A 373 24.94 -3.56 -14.92
C LYS A 373 24.58 -2.07 -14.91
N TRP A 374 23.36 -1.77 -14.47
CA TRP A 374 22.84 -0.40 -14.36
C TRP A 374 22.80 0.05 -12.90
N THR A 375 23.94 0.52 -12.41
CA THR A 375 24.01 1.27 -11.14
C THR A 375 23.49 2.70 -11.32
N ARG A 376 23.04 3.35 -10.23
CA ARG A 376 22.65 4.77 -10.24
C ARG A 376 23.71 5.65 -10.91
N ASP A 377 24.99 5.42 -10.58
CA ASP A 377 26.10 6.18 -11.16
C ASP A 377 26.22 6.01 -12.68
N ASN A 378 26.05 4.80 -13.20
CA ASN A 378 26.11 4.55 -14.64
C ASN A 378 24.90 5.13 -15.37
N ILE A 379 23.71 5.05 -14.79
CA ILE A 379 22.50 5.66 -15.34
C ILE A 379 22.65 7.19 -15.37
N ILE A 380 23.06 7.80 -14.26
CA ILE A 380 23.33 9.25 -14.16
C ILE A 380 24.36 9.65 -15.20
N LYS A 381 25.48 8.94 -15.32
CA LYS A 381 26.51 9.23 -16.32
C LYS A 381 25.93 9.20 -17.74
N GLY A 382 25.11 8.23 -18.08
CA GLY A 382 24.42 8.16 -19.37
C GLY A 382 23.50 9.35 -19.62
N LEU A 383 22.72 9.75 -18.62
CA LEU A 383 21.87 10.96 -18.70
C LEU A 383 22.72 12.23 -18.88
N LEU A 384 23.78 12.42 -18.09
CA LEU A 384 24.65 13.60 -18.20
C LEU A 384 25.31 13.72 -19.58
N GLN A 385 25.66 12.59 -20.21
CA GLN A 385 26.20 12.56 -21.58
C GLN A 385 25.15 12.93 -22.63
N GLY A 386 23.88 12.68 -22.35
CA GLY A 386 22.76 12.99 -23.23
C GLY A 386 22.32 14.45 -23.26
N GLN A 387 22.77 15.27 -22.29
CA GLN A 387 22.40 16.67 -22.27
C GLN A 387 23.00 17.41 -23.48
N LYS A 388 22.15 18.09 -24.23
CA LYS A 388 22.54 18.84 -25.44
C LYS A 388 23.20 20.17 -25.07
N LYS A 389 23.85 20.79 -26.06
CA LYS A 389 24.62 22.04 -25.87
C LYS A 389 23.77 23.21 -25.39
N ASP A 390 22.49 23.24 -25.74
CA ASP A 390 21.52 24.24 -25.29
C ASP A 390 21.03 24.02 -23.86
N GLY A 391 21.41 22.90 -23.24
CA GLY A 391 21.06 22.52 -21.87
C GLY A 391 19.87 21.57 -21.77
N GLY A 392 19.15 21.32 -22.86
CA GLY A 392 17.99 20.44 -22.86
C GLY A 392 18.32 18.98 -23.16
N PHE A 393 17.27 18.16 -23.16
CA PHE A 393 17.27 16.74 -23.51
C PHE A 393 16.29 16.49 -24.65
N ALA A 394 16.55 15.49 -25.48
CA ALA A 394 15.71 15.14 -26.63
C ALA A 394 15.39 13.65 -26.64
N TRP A 395 14.23 13.29 -27.22
CA TRP A 395 13.77 11.90 -27.32
C TRP A 395 14.78 10.99 -28.04
N ALA A 396 15.43 11.53 -29.07
CA ALA A 396 16.51 10.89 -29.78
C ALA A 396 17.70 11.86 -29.91
N GLU A 397 18.90 11.31 -30.07
CA GLU A 397 20.14 12.09 -30.17
C GLU A 397 20.09 13.18 -31.26
N ASN A 398 19.48 12.86 -32.39
CA ASN A 398 19.37 13.72 -33.57
C ASN A 398 18.18 14.69 -33.54
N TRP A 399 17.36 14.68 -32.48
CA TRP A 399 16.19 15.55 -32.37
C TRP A 399 16.50 16.79 -31.52
N ASP A 400 15.74 17.87 -31.71
CA ASP A 400 15.89 19.06 -30.89
C ASP A 400 15.49 18.81 -29.44
N SER A 401 16.05 19.62 -28.53
CA SER A 401 15.71 19.56 -27.11
C SER A 401 14.22 19.84 -26.88
N ASP A 402 13.62 18.99 -26.07
CA ASP A 402 12.21 18.95 -25.72
C ASP A 402 11.98 19.40 -24.27
N VAL A 403 10.87 20.08 -24.02
CA VAL A 403 10.54 20.63 -22.69
C VAL A 403 10.25 19.50 -21.71
N ASP A 404 9.40 18.55 -22.10
CA ASP A 404 8.95 17.44 -21.27
C ASP A 404 10.12 16.56 -20.88
N LEU A 405 10.91 16.10 -21.85
CA LEU A 405 12.04 15.23 -21.55
C LEU A 405 13.14 15.93 -20.74
N THR A 406 13.36 17.23 -20.97
CA THR A 406 14.28 18.02 -20.13
C THR A 406 13.78 18.05 -18.69
N ALA A 407 12.51 18.36 -18.49
CA ALA A 407 11.92 18.42 -17.16
C ALA A 407 11.95 17.05 -16.46
N MET A 408 11.61 15.96 -17.16
CA MET A 408 11.68 14.59 -16.63
C MET A 408 13.11 14.18 -16.26
N ALA A 409 14.11 14.55 -17.05
CA ALA A 409 15.53 14.31 -16.70
C ALA A 409 15.92 15.04 -15.42
N LEU A 410 15.45 16.28 -15.22
CA LEU A 410 15.69 17.04 -14.00
C LEU A 410 15.00 16.41 -12.77
N GLN A 411 13.78 15.86 -12.94
CA GLN A 411 13.09 15.12 -11.89
C GLN A 411 13.92 13.91 -11.43
N ALA A 412 14.39 13.09 -12.37
CA ALA A 412 15.22 11.91 -12.09
C ALA A 412 16.57 12.26 -11.44
N LEU A 413 17.19 13.36 -11.86
CA LEU A 413 18.47 13.82 -11.30
C LEU A 413 18.34 14.54 -9.96
N SER A 414 17.12 14.85 -9.51
CA SER A 414 16.89 15.75 -8.38
C SER A 414 17.44 15.26 -7.03
N ASN A 415 17.56 13.94 -6.84
CA ASN A 415 18.15 13.33 -5.63
C ASN A 415 19.68 13.47 -5.58
N TYR A 416 20.29 13.87 -6.68
CA TYR A 416 21.74 13.96 -6.86
C TYR A 416 22.20 15.41 -7.06
N LYS A 417 21.34 16.39 -6.78
CA LYS A 417 21.58 17.82 -7.04
C LYS A 417 22.81 18.42 -6.33
N ASP A 418 23.34 17.73 -5.32
CA ASP A 418 24.55 18.12 -4.60
C ASP A 418 25.85 17.61 -5.25
N ARG A 419 25.77 16.66 -6.20
CA ARG A 419 26.92 16.27 -7.02
C ARG A 419 27.22 17.36 -8.05
N GLU A 420 28.48 17.76 -8.18
CA GLU A 420 28.86 18.94 -8.99
C GLU A 420 28.55 18.78 -10.49
N ASP A 421 28.72 17.57 -11.03
CA ASP A 421 28.38 17.21 -12.41
C ASP A 421 26.86 17.30 -12.66
N VAL A 422 26.07 16.74 -11.76
CA VAL A 422 24.60 16.80 -11.81
C VAL A 422 24.08 18.22 -11.60
N LYS A 423 24.64 18.96 -10.64
CA LYS A 423 24.30 20.37 -10.37
C LYS A 423 24.52 21.24 -11.61
N THR A 424 25.62 21.02 -12.32
CA THR A 424 25.92 21.71 -13.59
C THR A 424 24.87 21.37 -14.66
N CYS A 425 24.50 20.10 -14.79
CA CYS A 425 23.44 19.67 -15.69
C CYS A 425 22.08 20.29 -15.34
N ILE A 426 21.70 20.26 -14.06
CA ILE A 426 20.45 20.86 -13.57
C ILE A 426 20.38 22.34 -13.90
N LYS A 427 21.45 23.09 -13.66
CA LYS A 427 21.50 24.52 -13.97
C LYS A 427 21.22 24.78 -15.45
N LYS A 428 21.89 24.05 -16.35
CA LYS A 428 21.69 24.19 -17.80
C LYS A 428 20.27 23.82 -18.23
N GLY A 429 19.70 22.76 -17.65
CA GLY A 429 18.31 22.36 -17.91
C GLY A 429 17.30 23.42 -17.45
N LEU A 430 17.47 23.99 -16.26
CA LEU A 430 16.62 25.09 -15.77
C LEU A 430 16.76 26.34 -16.65
N ASP A 431 17.97 26.67 -17.10
CA ASP A 431 18.21 27.78 -18.03
C ASP A 431 17.52 27.54 -19.39
N PHE A 432 17.52 26.30 -19.89
CA PHE A 432 16.80 25.90 -21.11
C PHE A 432 15.28 26.08 -20.93
N LEU A 433 14.71 25.51 -19.87
CA LEU A 433 13.27 25.59 -19.60
C LEU A 433 12.81 27.04 -19.43
N SER A 434 13.52 27.83 -18.61
CA SER A 434 13.19 29.25 -18.39
C SER A 434 13.21 30.10 -19.67
N LYS A 435 14.10 29.77 -20.63
CA LYS A 435 14.17 30.44 -21.94
C LYS A 435 13.08 30.01 -22.90
N LYS A 436 12.59 28.76 -22.81
CA LYS A 436 11.53 28.21 -23.65
C LYS A 436 10.12 28.62 -23.21
N GLN A 437 9.97 29.02 -21.95
CA GLN A 437 8.68 29.47 -21.40
C GLN A 437 8.18 30.73 -22.11
N GLN A 438 6.91 30.68 -22.53
CA GLN A 438 6.21 31.78 -23.19
C GLN A 438 5.73 32.83 -22.17
N LYS A 439 5.33 34.00 -22.68
CA LYS A 439 4.89 35.13 -21.84
C LYS A 439 3.71 34.80 -20.94
N ASP A 440 2.78 34.00 -21.43
CA ASP A 440 1.61 33.54 -20.70
C ASP A 440 1.91 32.39 -19.72
N GLY A 441 3.19 32.05 -19.53
CA GLY A 441 3.64 30.97 -18.66
C GLY A 441 3.68 29.59 -19.32
N GLY A 442 3.21 29.47 -20.57
CA GLY A 442 3.10 28.21 -21.32
C GLY A 442 4.38 27.72 -21.97
N TYR A 443 4.28 26.60 -22.68
CA TYR A 443 5.35 25.99 -23.45
C TYR A 443 4.81 25.53 -24.79
N VAL A 444 5.25 26.19 -25.86
CA VAL A 444 4.84 25.85 -27.23
C VAL A 444 5.91 24.99 -27.88
N SER A 445 5.52 23.83 -28.41
CA SER A 445 6.33 23.05 -29.35
C SER A 445 5.65 22.96 -30.71
N GLU A 446 6.43 22.68 -31.76
CA GLU A 446 5.88 22.49 -33.12
C GLU A 446 4.99 21.24 -33.23
N PHE A 447 5.21 20.24 -32.36
CA PHE A 447 4.52 18.95 -32.41
C PHE A 447 3.30 18.88 -31.50
N THR A 448 3.38 19.49 -30.32
CA THR A 448 2.36 19.42 -29.25
C THR A 448 1.63 20.74 -29.04
N GLY A 449 2.06 21.83 -29.67
CA GLY A 449 1.49 23.15 -29.41
C GLY A 449 1.76 23.61 -27.97
N ASP A 450 0.91 24.49 -27.46
CA ASP A 450 0.94 24.94 -26.07
C ASP A 450 0.18 23.95 -25.19
N SER A 451 0.90 23.12 -24.44
CA SER A 451 0.31 21.95 -23.77
C SER A 451 0.28 22.05 -22.24
N SER A 452 -0.77 21.50 -21.62
CA SER A 452 -0.87 21.40 -20.17
C SER A 452 0.18 20.45 -19.59
N GLU A 453 0.50 19.39 -20.33
CA GLU A 453 1.48 18.36 -19.98
C GLU A 453 2.88 18.94 -19.83
N SER A 454 3.35 19.72 -20.80
CA SER A 454 4.67 20.37 -20.73
C SER A 454 4.78 21.29 -19.52
N VAL A 455 3.72 22.05 -19.20
CA VAL A 455 3.66 22.92 -18.01
C VAL A 455 3.73 22.08 -16.72
N ALA A 456 2.98 20.97 -16.66
CA ALA A 456 2.95 20.06 -15.52
C ALA A 456 4.32 19.40 -15.27
N GLN A 457 5.00 18.94 -16.32
CA GLN A 457 6.35 18.37 -16.21
C GLN A 457 7.36 19.38 -15.63
N VAL A 458 7.27 20.66 -16.03
CA VAL A 458 8.15 21.70 -15.47
C VAL A 458 7.83 21.97 -14.00
N ILE A 459 6.55 21.99 -13.61
CA ILE A 459 6.16 22.11 -12.18
C ILE A 459 6.75 20.95 -11.37
N LEU A 460 6.67 19.71 -11.87
CA LEU A 460 7.27 18.54 -11.22
C LEU A 460 8.79 18.66 -11.11
N ALA A 461 9.47 19.15 -12.15
CA ALA A 461 10.91 19.37 -12.13
C ALA A 461 11.32 20.40 -11.06
N LEU A 462 10.63 21.55 -11.01
CA LEU A 462 10.93 22.60 -10.04
C LEU A 462 10.69 22.13 -8.61
N THR A 463 9.54 21.55 -8.34
CA THR A 463 9.18 21.05 -7.01
C THR A 463 10.11 19.92 -6.56
N SER A 464 10.54 19.03 -7.46
CA SER A 464 11.54 18.00 -7.18
C SER A 464 12.93 18.56 -6.85
N LEU A 465 13.25 19.76 -7.33
CA LEU A 465 14.50 20.47 -7.05
C LEU A 465 14.40 21.41 -5.84
N ASP A 466 13.29 21.37 -5.10
CA ASP A 466 12.96 22.26 -3.99
C ASP A 466 12.86 23.74 -4.40
N ILE A 467 12.36 23.98 -5.62
CA ILE A 467 12.11 25.31 -6.18
C ILE A 467 10.60 25.55 -6.23
N ASP A 468 10.16 26.66 -5.63
CA ASP A 468 8.76 27.06 -5.65
C ASP A 468 8.38 27.70 -7.02
N PRO A 469 7.51 27.06 -7.82
CA PRO A 469 7.11 27.57 -9.14
C PRO A 469 6.34 28.88 -9.08
N LEU A 470 5.79 29.28 -7.92
CA LEU A 470 5.11 30.57 -7.76
C LEU A 470 6.06 31.74 -7.47
N ASN A 471 7.27 31.45 -6.97
CA ASN A 471 8.18 32.48 -6.46
C ASN A 471 9.50 32.58 -7.22
N ASP A 472 9.83 31.58 -8.06
CA ASP A 472 11.05 31.63 -8.87
C ASP A 472 10.92 32.56 -10.07
N LYS A 473 11.60 33.71 -10.00
CA LYS A 473 11.58 34.76 -11.05
C LYS A 473 12.01 34.28 -12.43
N ARG A 474 12.70 33.14 -12.56
CA ARG A 474 13.04 32.56 -13.87
C ARG A 474 11.79 32.05 -14.60
N PHE A 475 10.78 31.63 -13.83
CA PHE A 475 9.58 30.94 -14.30
C PHE A 475 8.28 31.76 -14.13
N ILE A 476 8.42 33.02 -13.73
CA ILE A 476 7.32 34.00 -13.69
C ILE A 476 7.51 34.95 -14.87
N LYS A 477 6.57 34.92 -15.82
CA LYS A 477 6.51 35.86 -16.95
C LYS A 477 5.35 36.84 -16.73
N ASP A 478 4.42 36.96 -17.67
CA ASP A 478 3.16 37.70 -17.43
C ASP A 478 2.19 36.87 -16.56
N ALA A 479 2.32 35.53 -16.58
CA ALA A 479 1.68 34.60 -15.66
C ALA A 479 2.71 33.60 -15.09
N ASN A 480 2.34 32.95 -13.98
CA ASN A 480 3.12 31.83 -13.42
C ASN A 480 2.65 30.46 -13.96
N LEU A 481 3.44 29.41 -13.71
CA LEU A 481 3.18 28.07 -14.22
C LEU A 481 1.86 27.46 -13.71
N LEU A 482 1.44 27.75 -12.47
CA LEU A 482 0.18 27.22 -11.94
C LEU A 482 -1.03 27.95 -12.51
N GLU A 483 -0.95 29.28 -12.66
CA GLU A 483 -1.98 30.05 -13.36
C GLU A 483 -2.18 29.54 -14.78
N LYS A 484 -1.07 29.27 -15.48
CA LYS A 484 -1.10 28.69 -16.82
C LYS A 484 -1.69 27.29 -16.82
N LEU A 485 -1.23 26.39 -15.95
CA LEU A 485 -1.75 25.01 -15.89
C LEU A 485 -3.26 25.01 -15.64
N LEU A 486 -3.72 25.77 -14.64
CA LEU A 486 -5.14 25.89 -14.30
C LEU A 486 -5.98 26.53 -15.42
N SER A 487 -5.38 27.22 -16.39
CA SER A 487 -6.11 27.77 -17.54
C SER A 487 -6.57 26.70 -18.54
N PHE A 488 -5.96 25.52 -18.51
CA PHE A 488 -6.35 24.36 -19.32
C PHE A 488 -7.48 23.54 -18.68
N GLN A 489 -7.84 23.81 -17.41
CA GLN A 489 -8.90 23.05 -16.75
C GLN A 489 -10.28 23.53 -17.23
N THR A 490 -11.09 22.59 -17.71
CA THR A 490 -12.47 22.85 -18.14
C THR A 490 -13.44 22.82 -16.96
N LYS A 491 -14.67 23.29 -17.20
CA LYS A 491 -15.71 23.40 -16.15
C LYS A 491 -16.15 22.05 -15.57
N ASP A 492 -15.97 20.97 -16.32
CA ASP A 492 -16.26 19.60 -15.89
C ASP A 492 -15.09 18.95 -15.14
N GLY A 493 -13.96 19.64 -15.00
CA GLY A 493 -12.82 19.23 -14.15
C GLY A 493 -11.64 18.63 -14.89
N GLY A 494 -11.82 18.16 -16.12
CA GLY A 494 -10.74 17.66 -16.97
C GLY A 494 -9.79 18.77 -17.43
N PHE A 495 -8.61 18.39 -17.94
CA PHE A 495 -7.66 19.32 -18.54
C PHE A 495 -7.56 19.10 -20.04
N GLU A 496 -7.54 20.18 -20.81
CA GLU A 496 -7.27 20.14 -22.24
C GLU A 496 -5.78 19.96 -22.53
N HIS A 497 -5.44 19.27 -23.62
CA HIS A 497 -4.08 19.27 -24.16
C HIS A 497 -3.73 20.69 -24.63
N ASN A 498 -4.49 21.23 -25.60
CA ASN A 498 -4.47 22.64 -25.96
C ASN A 498 -5.85 23.24 -25.73
N ILE A 499 -5.89 24.50 -25.32
CA ILE A 499 -7.13 25.23 -25.07
C ILE A 499 -8.04 25.19 -26.31
N GLY A 500 -9.28 24.72 -26.12
CA GLY A 500 -10.32 24.63 -27.15
C GLY A 500 -10.51 23.24 -27.77
N ASN A 501 -9.71 22.24 -27.40
CA ASN A 501 -9.80 20.87 -27.93
C ASN A 501 -10.64 19.91 -27.06
N GLY A 502 -11.06 20.34 -25.88
CA GLY A 502 -11.71 19.50 -24.88
C GLY A 502 -10.70 18.69 -24.05
N PRO A 503 -11.13 18.20 -22.87
CA PRO A 503 -10.26 17.42 -21.99
C PRO A 503 -10.01 16.01 -22.53
N SER A 504 -8.84 15.45 -22.19
CA SER A 504 -8.47 14.07 -22.49
C SER A 504 -7.90 13.37 -21.26
N ALA A 505 -7.85 12.03 -21.26
CA ALA A 505 -7.27 11.24 -20.18
C ALA A 505 -5.81 11.66 -19.90
N ILE A 506 -4.96 11.63 -20.93
CA ILE A 506 -3.51 11.91 -20.81
C ILE A 506 -3.25 13.34 -20.29
N SER A 507 -3.94 14.34 -20.85
CA SER A 507 -3.77 15.73 -20.40
C SER A 507 -4.28 15.95 -18.98
N THR A 508 -5.39 15.30 -18.61
CA THR A 508 -5.95 15.36 -17.25
C THR A 508 -5.05 14.68 -16.23
N GLU A 509 -4.57 13.48 -16.54
CA GLU A 509 -3.63 12.70 -15.71
C GLU A 509 -2.32 13.47 -15.49
N GLN A 510 -1.66 13.96 -16.54
CA GLN A 510 -0.39 14.67 -16.39
C GLN A 510 -0.53 16.02 -15.69
N ALA A 511 -1.60 16.78 -15.97
CA ALA A 511 -1.90 18.01 -15.25
C ALA A 511 -2.17 17.74 -13.76
N LEU A 512 -2.97 16.72 -13.45
CA LEU A 512 -3.21 16.25 -12.09
C LEU A 512 -1.90 15.92 -11.38
N ARG A 513 -0.99 15.18 -12.02
CA ARG A 513 0.34 14.87 -11.48
C ARG A 513 1.13 16.13 -11.12
N GLY A 514 1.16 17.12 -12.00
CA GLY A 514 1.80 18.41 -11.75
C GLY A 514 1.23 19.13 -10.53
N LEU A 515 -0.09 19.15 -10.39
CA LEU A 515 -0.78 19.75 -9.24
C LEU A 515 -0.51 19.00 -7.94
N ILE A 516 -0.52 17.66 -7.96
CA ILE A 516 -0.16 16.85 -6.79
C ILE A 516 1.30 17.11 -6.40
N GLY A 517 2.22 17.17 -7.36
CA GLY A 517 3.63 17.51 -7.09
C GLY A 517 3.78 18.85 -6.35
N TYR A 518 3.04 19.87 -6.78
CA TYR A 518 3.01 21.17 -6.10
C TYR A 518 2.34 21.13 -4.72
N GLN A 519 1.21 20.44 -4.59
CA GLN A 519 0.52 20.27 -3.31
C GLN A 519 1.42 19.57 -2.28
N ARG A 520 2.16 18.53 -2.70
CA ARG A 520 3.11 17.82 -1.84
C ARG A 520 4.27 18.72 -1.40
N PHE A 521 4.83 19.51 -2.34
CA PHE A 521 5.88 20.48 -2.04
C PHE A 521 5.44 21.51 -1.00
N THR A 522 4.27 22.14 -1.17
CA THR A 522 3.77 23.15 -0.23
C THR A 522 3.37 22.57 1.13
N ASN A 523 3.04 21.28 1.18
CA ASN A 523 2.77 20.55 2.42
C ASN A 523 4.00 19.93 3.08
N GLY A 524 5.21 20.19 2.57
CA GLY A 524 6.46 19.65 3.11
C GLY A 524 6.54 18.12 3.07
N LYS A 525 5.83 17.49 2.13
CA LYS A 525 5.87 16.04 1.89
C LYS A 525 7.04 15.69 0.98
N SER A 526 7.33 14.39 0.85
CA SER A 526 8.33 13.91 -0.11
C SER A 526 7.97 14.33 -1.54
N LYS A 527 9.00 14.44 -2.39
CA LYS A 527 8.87 14.73 -3.83
C LYS A 527 7.90 13.75 -4.48
N PHE A 528 7.30 14.14 -5.61
CA PHE A 528 6.25 13.32 -6.25
C PHE A 528 6.67 11.85 -6.43
N TYR A 529 7.84 11.60 -7.03
CA TYR A 529 8.40 10.26 -7.27
C TYR A 529 9.19 9.65 -6.10
N ASP A 530 9.32 10.35 -4.97
CA ASP A 530 9.91 9.80 -3.74
C ASP A 530 8.81 9.16 -2.88
N MET A 531 8.67 7.85 -3.00
CA MET A 531 7.60 7.06 -2.40
C MET A 531 7.97 6.47 -1.03
N ARG A 532 9.05 6.96 -0.39
CA ARG A 532 9.46 6.47 0.94
C ARG A 532 8.45 6.80 2.05
N ASP A 533 7.56 7.76 1.80
CA ASP A 533 6.43 8.10 2.68
C ASP A 533 5.10 7.50 2.22
N ALA A 534 5.09 6.67 1.18
CA ALA A 534 3.89 6.01 0.69
C ALA A 534 3.35 5.02 1.73
N LYS A 535 2.02 5.02 1.87
CA LYS A 535 1.31 4.09 2.76
C LYS A 535 0.99 2.81 2.00
N LEU A 536 1.08 1.68 2.69
CA LEU A 536 0.66 0.40 2.12
C LEU A 536 -0.85 0.44 1.84
N VAL A 537 -1.22 0.34 0.57
CA VAL A 537 -2.59 0.15 0.14
C VAL A 537 -2.91 -1.33 0.31
N GLU A 538 -3.93 -1.64 1.12
CA GLU A 538 -4.40 -3.00 1.29
C GLU A 538 -5.02 -3.49 -0.03
N PHE A 539 -4.38 -4.46 -0.67
CA PHE A 539 -5.04 -5.22 -1.72
C PHE A 539 -6.12 -6.05 -1.05
N PRO A 540 -7.34 -6.11 -1.62
CA PRO A 540 -8.34 -7.01 -1.11
C PRO A 540 -7.71 -8.40 -1.06
N ALA A 541 -7.77 -9.04 0.10
CA ALA A 541 -7.37 -10.43 0.19
C ALA A 541 -8.11 -11.17 -0.93
N GLU A 542 -7.36 -11.85 -1.80
CA GLU A 542 -7.97 -12.80 -2.71
C GLU A 542 -8.90 -13.65 -1.84
N THR A 543 -10.19 -13.61 -2.15
CA THR A 543 -11.10 -14.61 -1.63
C THR A 543 -10.57 -15.91 -2.21
N LYS A 544 -9.69 -16.57 -1.45
CA LYS A 544 -9.06 -17.82 -1.85
C LYS A 544 -10.23 -18.78 -1.99
N VAL A 545 -10.67 -18.99 -3.23
CA VAL A 545 -11.80 -19.84 -3.53
C VAL A 545 -11.37 -21.24 -3.09
N SER A 546 -11.86 -21.65 -1.93
CA SER A 546 -11.44 -22.89 -1.30
C SER A 546 -12.64 -23.54 -0.63
N PHE A 547 -12.71 -24.86 -0.78
CA PHE A 547 -13.69 -25.69 -0.12
C PHE A 547 -13.07 -26.33 1.13
N ASP A 548 -13.86 -26.47 2.19
CA ASP A 548 -13.43 -27.06 3.46
C ASP A 548 -12.99 -28.52 3.31
N ASP A 549 -13.39 -29.18 2.22
CA ASP A 549 -13.08 -30.57 1.91
C ASP A 549 -12.13 -30.74 0.72
N ILE A 550 -11.42 -29.67 0.31
CA ILE A 550 -10.47 -29.71 -0.81
C ILE A 550 -9.35 -30.74 -0.60
N ASP A 551 -8.97 -31.02 0.64
CA ASP A 551 -7.95 -32.03 0.97
C ASP A 551 -8.40 -33.47 0.74
N LYS A 552 -9.70 -33.71 0.54
CA LYS A 552 -10.20 -35.02 0.11
C LYS A 552 -10.03 -35.23 -1.40
N ALA A 553 -9.73 -34.19 -2.16
CA ALA A 553 -9.49 -34.30 -3.59
C ALA A 553 -8.11 -34.92 -3.86
N SER A 554 -7.99 -35.59 -4.99
CA SER A 554 -6.67 -35.98 -5.49
C SER A 554 -5.80 -34.73 -5.71
N ASN A 555 -4.48 -34.81 -5.47
CA ASN A 555 -3.58 -33.65 -5.62
C ASN A 555 -3.67 -33.00 -7.01
N TRP A 556 -3.76 -33.81 -8.07
CA TRP A 556 -3.91 -33.33 -9.44
C TRP A 556 -5.23 -32.59 -9.69
N ALA A 557 -6.26 -32.83 -8.87
CA ALA A 557 -7.59 -32.29 -9.08
C ALA A 557 -7.84 -30.98 -8.33
N LYS A 558 -7.02 -30.66 -7.31
CA LYS A 558 -7.23 -29.49 -6.45
C LYS A 558 -7.29 -28.18 -7.25
N GLU A 559 -6.34 -27.99 -8.15
CA GLU A 559 -6.28 -26.79 -9.00
C GLU A 559 -7.50 -26.70 -9.94
N TYR A 560 -7.88 -27.81 -10.58
CA TYR A 560 -9.06 -27.84 -11.44
C TYR A 560 -10.36 -27.55 -10.71
N ILE A 561 -10.50 -28.00 -9.45
CA ILE A 561 -11.69 -27.71 -8.64
C ILE A 561 -11.80 -26.22 -8.34
N ILE A 562 -10.69 -25.59 -7.96
CA ILE A 562 -10.61 -24.15 -7.68
C ILE A 562 -10.95 -23.37 -8.96
N LYS A 563 -10.28 -23.71 -10.06
CA LYS A 563 -10.46 -23.05 -11.35
C LYS A 563 -11.88 -23.22 -11.91
N ALA A 564 -12.48 -24.41 -11.78
CA ALA A 564 -13.86 -24.63 -12.20
C ALA A 564 -14.86 -23.76 -11.43
N LYS A 565 -14.58 -23.45 -10.16
CA LYS A 565 -15.41 -22.54 -9.34
C LYS A 565 -15.16 -21.07 -9.69
N GLU A 566 -13.92 -20.67 -9.91
CA GLU A 566 -13.55 -19.31 -10.36
C GLU A 566 -14.20 -18.96 -11.70
N LEU A 567 -14.17 -19.90 -12.64
CA LEU A 567 -14.81 -19.78 -13.96
C LEU A 567 -16.35 -19.91 -13.89
N LYS A 568 -16.93 -20.11 -12.70
CA LYS A 568 -18.37 -20.36 -12.48
C LYS A 568 -18.91 -21.53 -13.29
N LEU A 569 -18.06 -22.49 -13.63
CA LEU A 569 -18.42 -23.72 -14.34
C LEU A 569 -19.04 -24.73 -13.37
N MET A 570 -18.45 -24.87 -12.17
CA MET A 570 -18.93 -25.79 -11.14
C MET A 570 -19.09 -25.10 -9.78
N GLU A 571 -20.18 -25.43 -9.10
CA GLU A 571 -20.51 -24.96 -7.76
C GLU A 571 -20.33 -26.07 -6.71
N GLY A 572 -20.13 -25.68 -5.45
CA GLY A 572 -20.12 -26.61 -4.31
C GLY A 572 -21.52 -27.15 -3.98
N LYS A 573 -21.58 -28.19 -3.15
CA LYS A 573 -22.86 -28.79 -2.67
C LYS A 573 -23.45 -28.05 -1.46
N GLY A 574 -22.98 -26.85 -1.16
CA GLY A 574 -23.34 -26.08 0.05
C GLY A 574 -22.41 -26.33 1.24
N ASN A 575 -22.58 -25.54 2.30
CA ASN A 575 -21.73 -25.58 3.51
C ASN A 575 -20.21 -25.51 3.21
N ASN A 576 -19.85 -24.73 2.19
CA ASN A 576 -18.47 -24.61 1.70
C ASN A 576 -17.79 -25.94 1.32
N LYS A 577 -18.53 -26.94 0.84
CA LYS A 577 -17.98 -28.25 0.40
C LYS A 577 -18.14 -28.50 -1.10
N PHE A 578 -17.12 -29.07 -1.72
CA PHE A 578 -17.15 -29.50 -3.12
C PHE A 578 -17.57 -30.96 -3.30
N ASP A 579 -17.23 -31.82 -2.33
CA ASP A 579 -17.44 -33.27 -2.36
C ASP A 579 -16.73 -33.96 -3.55
N PRO A 580 -15.38 -33.91 -3.60
CA PRO A 580 -14.60 -34.26 -4.79
C PRO A 580 -14.75 -35.72 -5.23
N LYS A 581 -15.00 -36.64 -4.29
CA LYS A 581 -15.11 -38.09 -4.53
C LYS A 581 -16.53 -38.56 -4.81
N ALA A 582 -17.54 -37.70 -4.68
CA ALA A 582 -18.90 -38.11 -5.01
C ALA A 582 -19.05 -38.35 -6.51
N ASP A 583 -19.83 -39.36 -6.83
CA ASP A 583 -20.28 -39.63 -8.19
C ASP A 583 -21.10 -38.45 -8.71
N MET A 584 -20.77 -38.00 -9.91
CA MET A 584 -21.54 -37.00 -10.61
C MET A 584 -22.76 -37.63 -11.27
N THR A 585 -23.91 -37.00 -11.08
CA THR A 585 -25.16 -37.44 -11.69
C THR A 585 -25.28 -36.98 -13.14
N ARG A 586 -26.17 -37.62 -13.89
CA ARG A 586 -26.47 -37.24 -15.27
C ARG A 586 -27.09 -35.84 -15.37
N ALA A 587 -27.92 -35.46 -14.40
CA ALA A 587 -28.48 -34.11 -14.31
C ALA A 587 -27.40 -33.05 -14.05
N GLU A 588 -26.51 -33.29 -13.08
CA GLU A 588 -25.38 -32.39 -12.80
C GLU A 588 -24.52 -32.17 -14.03
N PHE A 589 -24.21 -33.23 -14.77
CA PHE A 589 -23.39 -33.11 -15.98
C PHE A 589 -24.12 -32.39 -17.13
N ALA A 590 -25.43 -32.61 -17.30
CA ALA A 590 -26.21 -31.87 -18.29
C ALA A 590 -26.24 -30.37 -17.99
N THR A 591 -26.47 -29.98 -16.73
CA THR A 591 -26.39 -28.57 -16.29
C THR A 591 -25.01 -27.97 -16.52
N LEU A 592 -23.95 -28.74 -16.24
CA LEU A 592 -22.57 -28.30 -16.48
C LEU A 592 -22.32 -27.93 -17.96
N LEU A 593 -22.80 -28.75 -18.90
CA LEU A 593 -22.63 -28.49 -20.34
C LEU A 593 -23.47 -27.30 -20.82
N VAL A 594 -24.68 -27.13 -20.31
CA VAL A 594 -25.54 -25.97 -20.62
C VAL A 594 -24.87 -24.68 -20.19
N ASN A 595 -24.25 -24.66 -19.00
CA ASN A 595 -23.52 -23.51 -18.48
C ASN A 595 -22.26 -23.23 -19.29
N LEU A 596 -21.47 -24.26 -19.61
CA LEU A 596 -20.27 -24.13 -20.44
C LEU A 596 -20.59 -23.47 -21.79
N LEU A 597 -21.63 -23.96 -22.47
CA LEU A 597 -22.03 -23.49 -23.81
C LEU A 597 -22.86 -22.20 -23.78
N LYS A 598 -23.17 -21.66 -22.59
CA LYS A 598 -24.02 -20.47 -22.39
C LYS A 598 -25.33 -20.54 -23.18
N LEU A 599 -26.00 -21.69 -23.19
CA LEU A 599 -27.21 -21.88 -23.97
C LEU A 599 -28.34 -20.98 -23.46
N GLU A 600 -28.84 -20.10 -24.32
CA GLU A 600 -29.87 -19.11 -24.01
C GLU A 600 -31.22 -19.75 -23.63
N ASP A 601 -32.06 -18.97 -22.96
CA ASP A 601 -33.43 -19.37 -22.65
C ASP A 601 -34.24 -19.44 -23.94
N SER A 602 -34.51 -20.66 -24.39
CA SER A 602 -35.51 -20.90 -25.43
C SER A 602 -36.88 -21.12 -24.77
N ASP A 603 -37.97 -20.71 -25.42
CA ASP A 603 -39.35 -21.01 -25.00
C ASP A 603 -39.56 -22.53 -24.89
N ILE A 604 -39.21 -23.12 -23.73
CA ILE A 604 -39.51 -24.51 -23.40
C ILE A 604 -40.99 -24.53 -23.04
N ASN A 605 -41.83 -24.95 -23.99
CA ASN A 605 -43.25 -25.09 -23.76
C ASN A 605 -43.46 -26.29 -22.83
N ASP A 606 -43.94 -26.06 -21.60
CA ASP A 606 -44.14 -27.10 -20.56
C ASP A 606 -45.02 -28.29 -21.00
N LYS A 607 -45.69 -28.17 -22.15
CA LYS A 607 -46.50 -29.24 -22.76
C LYS A 607 -45.68 -30.32 -23.49
N GLU A 608 -44.37 -30.14 -23.67
CA GLU A 608 -43.47 -31.09 -24.34
C GLU A 608 -42.48 -31.78 -23.39
N ASN A 609 -42.87 -32.12 -22.16
CA ASN A 609 -41.98 -32.89 -21.29
C ASN A 609 -41.68 -34.29 -21.90
N ILE A 610 -40.47 -34.44 -22.43
CA ILE A 610 -40.03 -35.63 -23.17
C ILE A 610 -39.68 -36.79 -22.22
N PHE A 611 -39.22 -36.48 -21.01
CA PHE A 611 -38.74 -37.48 -20.05
C PHE A 611 -39.69 -37.59 -18.85
N ILE A 612 -40.27 -38.76 -18.67
CA ILE A 612 -41.26 -39.01 -17.61
C ILE A 612 -40.70 -38.88 -16.19
N ASP A 613 -39.38 -38.94 -16.04
CA ASP A 613 -38.63 -38.86 -14.79
C ASP A 613 -37.95 -37.50 -14.56
N VAL A 614 -38.22 -36.50 -15.40
CA VAL A 614 -37.72 -35.13 -15.27
C VAL A 614 -38.93 -34.20 -15.11
N LYS A 615 -39.26 -33.82 -13.87
CA LYS A 615 -40.49 -33.08 -13.56
C LYS A 615 -40.27 -31.56 -13.64
N PRO A 616 -41.25 -30.77 -14.13
CA PRO A 616 -41.17 -29.31 -14.08
C PRO A 616 -40.91 -28.79 -12.66
N GLY A 617 -40.10 -27.73 -12.54
CA GLY A 617 -39.78 -27.08 -11.27
C GLY A 617 -38.66 -27.72 -10.45
N VAL A 618 -38.07 -28.84 -10.87
CA VAL A 618 -36.81 -29.33 -10.28
C VAL A 618 -35.62 -28.57 -10.87
N TRP A 619 -34.56 -28.37 -10.09
CA TRP A 619 -33.43 -27.48 -10.44
C TRP A 619 -32.74 -27.80 -11.77
N TYR A 620 -32.76 -29.06 -12.20
CA TYR A 620 -32.15 -29.50 -13.46
C TYR A 620 -33.13 -29.53 -14.64
N TYR A 621 -34.43 -29.23 -14.46
CA TYR A 621 -35.44 -29.36 -15.50
C TYR A 621 -35.04 -28.59 -16.77
N ASP A 622 -34.81 -27.28 -16.64
CA ASP A 622 -34.48 -26.42 -17.78
C ASP A 622 -33.19 -26.85 -18.46
N SER A 623 -32.16 -27.18 -17.67
CA SER A 623 -30.88 -27.66 -18.20
C SER A 623 -31.03 -28.94 -19.03
N VAL A 624 -31.78 -29.92 -18.51
CA VAL A 624 -31.99 -31.19 -19.21
C VAL A 624 -32.80 -30.96 -20.49
N MET A 625 -33.84 -30.13 -20.44
CA MET A 625 -34.66 -29.82 -21.62
C MET A 625 -33.86 -29.05 -22.69
N LYS A 626 -33.03 -28.08 -22.30
CA LYS A 626 -32.10 -27.37 -23.21
C LYS A 626 -31.10 -28.32 -23.85
N ALA A 627 -30.44 -29.15 -23.04
CA ALA A 627 -29.48 -30.13 -23.54
C ALA A 627 -30.14 -31.15 -24.49
N TYR A 628 -31.41 -31.49 -24.28
CA TYR A 628 -32.14 -32.37 -25.20
C TYR A 628 -32.40 -31.68 -26.54
N LYS A 629 -32.87 -30.43 -26.50
CA LYS A 629 -33.17 -29.62 -27.70
C LYS A 629 -31.93 -29.38 -28.57
N GLU A 630 -30.78 -29.14 -27.95
CA GLU A 630 -29.49 -29.02 -28.65
C GLU A 630 -28.89 -30.36 -29.09
N GLY A 631 -29.59 -31.49 -28.86
CA GLY A 631 -29.15 -32.82 -29.27
C GLY A 631 -28.01 -33.40 -28.44
N ILE A 632 -27.63 -32.73 -27.35
CA ILE A 632 -26.57 -33.17 -26.42
C ILE A 632 -26.99 -34.45 -25.70
N ILE A 633 -28.25 -34.53 -25.27
CA ILE A 633 -28.82 -35.72 -24.62
C ILE A 633 -29.95 -36.34 -25.46
N LYS A 634 -30.10 -37.67 -25.36
CA LYS A 634 -31.17 -38.45 -26.02
C LYS A 634 -31.98 -39.34 -25.05
N GLY A 635 -31.67 -39.29 -23.75
CA GLY A 635 -32.21 -40.21 -22.75
C GLY A 635 -31.61 -41.62 -22.80
N LYS A 636 -32.19 -42.55 -22.06
CA LYS A 636 -31.79 -43.98 -21.99
C LYS A 636 -32.81 -44.93 -22.62
N GLY A 637 -33.83 -44.39 -23.29
CA GLY A 637 -34.97 -45.16 -23.82
C GLY A 637 -36.17 -45.15 -22.87
N ASN A 638 -37.32 -45.64 -23.35
CA ASN A 638 -38.59 -45.66 -22.62
C ASN A 638 -39.01 -44.29 -22.05
N ASN A 639 -38.67 -43.20 -22.76
CA ASN A 639 -38.90 -41.81 -22.34
C ASN A 639 -38.31 -41.48 -20.95
N LYS A 640 -37.14 -42.05 -20.61
CA LYS A 640 -36.43 -41.77 -19.35
C LYS A 640 -35.07 -41.12 -19.57
N PHE A 641 -34.70 -40.21 -18.67
CA PHE A 641 -33.37 -39.59 -18.60
C PHE A 641 -32.50 -40.17 -17.49
N GLU A 642 -33.09 -40.59 -16.38
CA GLU A 642 -32.44 -40.99 -15.11
C GLU A 642 -31.55 -39.89 -14.51
N PRO A 643 -32.12 -38.75 -14.09
CA PRO A 643 -31.35 -37.57 -13.67
C PRO A 643 -30.38 -37.83 -12.51
N ASP A 644 -30.81 -38.60 -11.51
CA ASP A 644 -30.03 -38.85 -10.29
C ASP A 644 -29.03 -40.00 -10.41
N SER A 645 -29.01 -40.70 -11.55
CA SER A 645 -28.10 -41.82 -11.75
C SER A 645 -26.66 -41.34 -12.01
N PRO A 646 -25.64 -41.98 -11.40
CA PRO A 646 -24.25 -41.71 -11.70
C PRO A 646 -23.92 -41.91 -13.19
N ILE A 647 -23.33 -40.88 -13.81
CA ILE A 647 -22.93 -40.93 -15.21
C ILE A 647 -21.71 -41.86 -15.38
N THR A 648 -21.73 -42.67 -16.44
CA THR A 648 -20.57 -43.49 -16.83
C THR A 648 -19.62 -42.71 -17.73
N ARG A 649 -18.36 -43.13 -17.78
CA ARG A 649 -17.32 -42.48 -18.59
C ARG A 649 -17.65 -42.49 -20.09
N GLU A 650 -18.21 -43.57 -20.62
CA GLU A 650 -18.65 -43.62 -22.03
C GLU A 650 -19.85 -42.71 -22.31
N GLN A 651 -20.76 -42.54 -21.36
CA GLN A 651 -21.91 -41.64 -21.51
C GLN A 651 -21.48 -40.18 -21.49
N MET A 652 -20.51 -39.86 -20.63
CA MET A 652 -19.88 -38.54 -20.60
C MET A 652 -19.19 -38.22 -21.93
N ALA A 653 -18.40 -39.15 -22.47
CA ALA A 653 -17.73 -38.97 -23.76
C ALA A 653 -18.72 -38.64 -24.88
N VAL A 654 -19.84 -39.37 -24.96
CA VAL A 654 -20.88 -39.13 -25.96
C VAL A 654 -21.60 -37.79 -25.79
N MET A 655 -21.84 -37.37 -24.55
CA MET A 655 -22.43 -36.06 -24.29
C MET A 655 -21.47 -34.92 -24.64
N LEU A 656 -20.17 -35.08 -24.37
CA LEU A 656 -19.13 -34.11 -24.72
C LEU A 656 -18.96 -33.96 -26.23
N ASP A 657 -18.83 -35.08 -26.94
CA ASP A 657 -18.73 -35.11 -28.40
C ASP A 657 -19.89 -34.34 -29.07
N ARG A 658 -21.12 -34.60 -28.61
CA ARG A 658 -22.33 -33.90 -29.10
C ARG A 658 -22.37 -32.42 -28.71
N ALA A 659 -21.98 -32.09 -27.48
CA ALA A 659 -21.99 -30.72 -26.98
C ALA A 659 -21.01 -29.83 -27.76
N LEU A 660 -19.82 -30.35 -28.04
CA LEU A 660 -18.75 -29.60 -28.68
C LEU A 660 -18.85 -29.61 -30.22
N LYS A 661 -19.75 -30.42 -30.81
CA LYS A 661 -19.97 -30.54 -32.26
C LYS A 661 -18.66 -30.61 -33.06
N LEU A 662 -17.70 -31.40 -32.54
CA LEU A 662 -16.32 -31.37 -33.00
C LEU A 662 -16.21 -31.97 -34.41
N GLU A 663 -15.95 -31.13 -35.42
CA GLU A 663 -15.72 -31.55 -36.81
C GLU A 663 -14.29 -32.08 -37.02
N THR A 664 -13.87 -33.02 -36.17
CA THR A 664 -12.54 -33.65 -36.25
C THR A 664 -12.65 -35.07 -36.77
N LYS A 665 -11.72 -35.46 -37.64
CA LYS A 665 -11.61 -36.86 -38.07
C LYS A 665 -11.24 -37.73 -36.86
N VAL A 666 -12.13 -38.67 -36.53
CA VAL A 666 -11.92 -39.62 -35.43
C VAL A 666 -10.83 -40.61 -35.83
N GLU A 667 -9.73 -40.63 -35.09
CA GLU A 667 -8.66 -41.62 -35.25
C GLU A 667 -8.75 -42.68 -34.15
N LYS A 668 -8.50 -43.94 -34.53
CA LYS A 668 -8.49 -45.05 -33.58
C LYS A 668 -7.35 -44.88 -32.58
N GLN A 669 -7.69 -44.75 -31.31
CA GLN A 669 -6.75 -44.63 -30.21
C GLN A 669 -6.31 -46.01 -29.70
N ASN A 670 -5.12 -46.08 -29.10
CA ASN A 670 -4.61 -47.31 -28.49
C ASN A 670 -5.23 -47.53 -27.09
N ILE A 671 -6.52 -47.86 -27.05
CA ILE A 671 -7.28 -48.13 -25.82
C ILE A 671 -7.46 -49.64 -25.67
N LYS A 672 -6.96 -50.21 -24.57
CA LYS A 672 -6.92 -51.68 -24.34
C LYS A 672 -8.28 -52.30 -24.11
N ASP A 673 -9.20 -51.58 -23.48
CA ASP A 673 -10.55 -52.04 -23.15
C ASP A 673 -11.61 -51.37 -24.04
N ILE A 674 -11.23 -51.00 -25.26
CA ILE A 674 -12.13 -50.42 -26.27
C ILE A 674 -13.28 -51.38 -26.62
N ASP A 675 -13.05 -52.70 -26.50
CA ASP A 675 -14.04 -53.76 -26.69
C ASP A 675 -15.13 -53.79 -25.61
N LYS A 676 -14.92 -53.10 -24.48
CA LYS A 676 -15.92 -52.93 -23.40
C LYS A 676 -16.76 -51.67 -23.57
N VAL A 677 -16.38 -50.78 -24.49
CA VAL A 677 -17.16 -49.61 -24.87
C VAL A 677 -18.37 -50.09 -25.67
N SER A 678 -19.56 -49.58 -25.36
CA SER A 678 -20.72 -49.91 -26.19
C SER A 678 -20.57 -49.31 -27.60
N ASP A 679 -21.01 -50.02 -28.63
CA ASP A 679 -20.84 -49.64 -30.05
C ASP A 679 -21.20 -48.17 -30.33
N TRP A 680 -22.27 -47.65 -29.70
CA TRP A 680 -22.74 -46.27 -29.86
C TRP A 680 -21.83 -45.19 -29.25
N ALA A 681 -20.82 -45.57 -28.48
CA ALA A 681 -19.87 -44.66 -27.81
C ALA A 681 -18.43 -44.78 -28.32
N VAL A 682 -18.12 -45.76 -29.17
CA VAL A 682 -16.74 -46.06 -29.58
C VAL A 682 -16.08 -44.83 -30.23
N ASP A 683 -16.76 -44.17 -31.16
CA ASP A 683 -16.20 -43.01 -31.85
C ASP A 683 -16.00 -41.83 -30.89
N SER A 684 -17.00 -41.52 -30.07
CA SER A 684 -16.90 -40.45 -29.08
C SER A 684 -15.79 -40.69 -28.06
N VAL A 685 -15.58 -41.94 -27.62
CA VAL A 685 -14.48 -42.32 -26.72
C VAL A 685 -13.12 -42.11 -27.39
N ASN A 686 -12.96 -42.53 -28.65
CA ASN A 686 -11.71 -42.28 -29.39
C ASN A 686 -11.45 -40.77 -29.52
N LEU A 687 -12.48 -39.98 -29.81
CA LEU A 687 -12.33 -38.54 -30.00
C LEU A 687 -11.93 -37.80 -28.72
N VAL A 688 -12.61 -38.03 -27.59
CA VAL A 688 -12.26 -37.32 -26.34
C VAL A 688 -10.89 -37.72 -25.80
N VAL A 689 -10.41 -38.91 -26.13
CA VAL A 689 -9.04 -39.36 -25.81
C VAL A 689 -8.03 -38.72 -26.77
N GLN A 690 -8.32 -38.67 -28.07
CA GLN A 690 -7.49 -38.01 -29.09
C GLN A 690 -7.23 -36.54 -28.74
N LEU A 691 -8.23 -35.84 -28.22
CA LEU A 691 -8.16 -34.43 -27.86
C LEU A 691 -7.60 -34.18 -26.45
N GLY A 692 -7.28 -35.22 -25.68
CA GLY A 692 -6.80 -35.07 -24.30
C GLY A 692 -7.87 -34.57 -23.31
N ILE A 693 -9.13 -34.49 -23.73
CA ILE A 693 -10.26 -34.04 -22.88
C ILE A 693 -10.51 -35.05 -21.76
N MET A 694 -10.51 -36.36 -22.09
CA MET A 694 -10.62 -37.43 -21.10
C MET A 694 -9.41 -38.36 -21.17
N GLU A 695 -8.75 -38.55 -20.03
CA GLU A 695 -7.67 -39.52 -19.87
C GLU A 695 -8.18 -40.83 -19.29
N GLY A 696 -7.50 -41.94 -19.64
CA GLY A 696 -7.76 -43.26 -19.05
C GLY A 696 -7.28 -43.38 -17.60
N VAL A 697 -7.58 -44.50 -16.95
CA VAL A 697 -7.19 -44.79 -15.55
C VAL A 697 -5.77 -45.37 -15.44
N GLY A 698 -4.91 -45.11 -16.43
CA GLY A 698 -3.55 -45.64 -16.56
C GLY A 698 -3.46 -46.92 -17.41
N GLY A 699 -2.25 -47.20 -17.92
CA GLY A 699 -1.97 -48.43 -18.67
C GLY A 699 -2.74 -48.61 -19.98
N ASN A 700 -3.22 -47.51 -20.59
CA ASN A 700 -4.11 -47.44 -21.75
C ASN A 700 -5.52 -48.02 -21.53
N ILE A 701 -6.02 -47.99 -20.29
CA ILE A 701 -7.38 -48.45 -19.94
C ILE A 701 -8.31 -47.24 -19.79
N PHE A 702 -9.42 -47.21 -20.52
CA PHE A 702 -10.41 -46.12 -20.45
C PHE A 702 -11.45 -46.32 -19.34
N ASN A 703 -11.79 -47.57 -19.00
CA ASN A 703 -12.83 -47.96 -18.05
C ASN A 703 -14.23 -47.37 -18.39
N PRO A 704 -14.85 -47.76 -19.52
CA PRO A 704 -16.05 -47.10 -20.03
C PRO A 704 -17.27 -47.15 -19.12
N LYS A 705 -17.42 -48.24 -18.34
CA LYS A 705 -18.54 -48.40 -17.39
C LYS A 705 -18.28 -47.78 -16.02
N GLY A 706 -17.06 -47.29 -15.78
CA GLY A 706 -16.69 -46.59 -14.56
C GLY A 706 -17.50 -45.31 -14.37
N LYS A 707 -17.72 -44.93 -13.10
CA LYS A 707 -18.40 -43.69 -12.73
C LYS A 707 -17.44 -42.51 -12.76
N VAL A 708 -17.98 -41.32 -12.99
CA VAL A 708 -17.20 -40.07 -12.99
C VAL A 708 -17.43 -39.35 -11.68
N THR A 709 -16.34 -39.08 -10.95
CA THR A 709 -16.40 -38.26 -9.73
C THR A 709 -16.41 -36.78 -10.05
N ARG A 710 -16.90 -35.95 -9.12
CA ARG A 710 -16.92 -34.48 -9.29
C ARG A 710 -15.53 -33.88 -9.54
N GLU A 711 -14.49 -34.41 -8.93
CA GLU A 711 -13.11 -33.95 -9.18
C GLU A 711 -12.63 -34.24 -10.63
N MET A 712 -13.11 -35.33 -11.24
CA MET A 712 -12.81 -35.65 -12.63
C MET A 712 -13.58 -34.73 -13.57
N ALA A 713 -14.85 -34.44 -13.22
CA ALA A 713 -15.68 -33.50 -13.97
C ALA A 713 -15.07 -32.09 -14.04
N ALA A 714 -14.54 -31.60 -12.90
CA ALA A 714 -13.87 -30.31 -12.83
C ALA A 714 -12.65 -30.25 -13.76
N ALA A 715 -11.81 -31.28 -13.77
CA ALA A 715 -10.67 -31.34 -14.67
C ALA A 715 -11.09 -31.37 -16.15
N ILE A 716 -12.10 -32.18 -16.49
CA ILE A 716 -12.59 -32.31 -17.87
C ILE A 716 -13.15 -30.97 -18.36
N ILE A 717 -13.98 -30.28 -17.57
CA ILE A 717 -14.64 -29.05 -18.01
C ILE A 717 -13.66 -27.88 -18.12
N VAL A 718 -12.68 -27.79 -17.22
CA VAL A 718 -11.64 -26.75 -17.29
C VAL A 718 -10.76 -26.95 -18.51
N ARG A 719 -10.36 -28.20 -18.80
CA ARG A 719 -9.58 -28.50 -20.02
C ARG A 719 -10.33 -28.10 -21.28
N ILE A 720 -11.64 -28.33 -21.33
CA ILE A 720 -12.45 -27.92 -22.48
C ILE A 720 -12.48 -26.39 -22.59
N TYR A 721 -12.65 -25.69 -21.48
CA TYR A 721 -12.64 -24.22 -21.46
C TYR A 721 -11.29 -23.63 -21.91
N GLU A 722 -10.19 -24.33 -21.68
CA GLU A 722 -8.83 -23.93 -22.08
C GLU A 722 -8.45 -24.33 -23.53
N LEU A 723 -9.32 -25.04 -24.24
CA LEU A 723 -9.10 -25.41 -25.65
C LEU A 723 -9.57 -24.32 -26.64
N ASP A 724 -10.34 -23.33 -26.16
CA ASP A 724 -10.59 -22.04 -26.85
C ASP A 724 -9.38 -21.11 -26.71
#